data_AF-A0A955D5F5-F1
#
_entry.id   AF-A0A955D5F5-F1
#
_cell.length_a   1.000
_cell.length_b   1.000
_cell.length_c   1.000
_cell.angle_alpha   90.00
_cell.angle_beta   90.00
_cell.angle_gamma   90.00
#
_symmetry.space_group_name_H-M   'P 1'
#
loop_
_entity.id
_entity.type
_entity.pdbx_description
1 polymer ?
#
loop_
_entity_poly.entity_id
_entity_poly.type
_entity_poly.pdbx_seq_one_letter_code
_entity_poly.pdbx_strand_id
1 'polypeptide(L)'
;MNTTRLLWSGLVAALISALPAIADTKTWDGGAATANWGDDANWNPDGVPGPADDVVIDVPGRLAVTYAGITSEIASLALANELSIASGSLTVAGASSVSGTLNLNNGTLVLDGELTADGTCNWSAGTLAGAGGLTVSSLGSVSFLSGSRILQTILRNEGSAVWSAGSFNFSNGTFENIGTLLASSSVTLSAFGGAPAGSVNLFDNQGTFVKEGTGVCQFTTSSSALPFVTTGSIDVQEGVLRLSSGGAIDGSVTTAPGSSFEMTGTFDYGPLADLQIGGDLVFSSVSGAYDPDLAVDGELRLSGGSMTFGGAVSAGTLVVQTGTHTFDGSIASADIELNGGSIQGSADIVISDLGTWASTVVGGTGQFVVARGATLALASGTHSLQRNMVNHGQLNWDGGSLVFGNASFTNLGSLVASSNTTLSAFGGPPGGASNLFDNQGSFVKKGAGTCQFTTSSSALPVHHSGTLEVTAGTLRIASGGTVDAPIDATGANEVEFSGVFTFASDAIVTGDPDLFYNAVTAAVPGPVATTGLLQLSGGAVVFENTIECGAFLLTSGNHTFNGSLASGNLQFNGGSFDGTADVLVSQSGSWASTVMGGTGVFTVLASGELDLGAGTHALQRDLINEGLMNWTGGSIVFSNATLTNLGTIHASSTGSLSAFGGPPGGAVNLFDNQGAFLKEGSGVCQITVSSSALPIQHTGTMEVTGGTLRLASGGMLDAAINAAGAEEVEFAGTFDFTTDAVVLGDPDIFFNGATATVPAAVATVGQLRLNGGAVVFDGTVDCSILLVNSGSHVINGECSSADLQLLGGAVAGAADLVVSQSGTWTSTNLGGTGALIVDQGAVLDLPNGVHSLQRDFVNSGNVNWTGGSLVVSNATVTNAGTFLVASDQTLSAIGGSPGGAVNLFSNLGLFRKEGGGLCQVVTSSSALPFANEGLVEAAEGTLRLSSGLVNFESGTLTAGTFHIQSVFEFSDGPLTTLAAHLILDGPDASVNSPQGNDLLGSIAAVVGGGTLELRHDRTQALDGNLQNDGTVTIDKTSAVQIAADYGQGPDGTFAIVFGLDGRGGTTFGHATVGGTATLDGLVQATQADGLVPANCDQFDIVVAGSLEPAFSATDLPPVSMFPVWTVAYDRTTATLIFVDVDLNDDDLVDGSDLGLLLAAWGNGGVPEDLNCDGTVNGADLGILLGTWGAAPPR
;
A
#
# COMPACT_ATOMS: atom_id res chain seq x y z
N MET A 1 22.38 -114.44 70.94
CA MET A 1 22.19 -113.73 72.23
C MET A 1 23.31 -112.70 72.34
N ASN A 2 23.14 -111.38 72.37
CA ASN A 2 21.97 -110.53 72.56
C ASN A 2 22.17 -109.21 71.80
N THR A 3 21.30 -108.94 70.83
CA THR A 3 21.15 -107.65 70.12
C THR A 3 19.78 -107.07 70.48
N THR A 4 19.60 -106.61 71.72
CA THR A 4 18.35 -105.95 72.18
C THR A 4 18.57 -104.96 73.36
N ARG A 5 19.76 -104.36 73.52
CA ARG A 5 20.07 -103.47 74.66
C ARG A 5 20.18 -101.95 74.36
N LEU A 6 19.62 -101.49 73.24
CA LEU A 6 19.69 -100.06 72.82
C LEU A 6 18.32 -99.40 72.54
N LEU A 7 17.19 -100.03 72.90
CA LEU A 7 15.84 -99.51 72.64
C LEU A 7 15.03 -99.13 73.90
N TRP A 8 15.60 -99.26 75.11
CA TRP A 8 14.86 -99.07 76.37
C TRP A 8 15.11 -97.75 77.12
N SER A 9 16.06 -96.92 76.69
CA SER A 9 16.26 -95.57 77.25
C SER A 9 15.41 -94.49 76.57
N GLY A 10 14.89 -94.72 75.36
CA GLY A 10 14.02 -93.78 74.63
C GLY A 10 12.53 -93.89 74.96
N LEU A 11 12.05 -95.08 75.34
CA LEU A 11 10.61 -95.31 75.56
C LEU A 11 10.12 -94.85 76.95
N VAL A 12 11.00 -94.76 77.94
CA VAL A 12 10.65 -94.30 79.31
C VAL A 12 10.58 -92.77 79.38
N ALA A 13 11.33 -92.05 78.54
CA ALA A 13 11.20 -90.59 78.42
C ALA A 13 9.94 -90.16 77.66
N ALA A 14 9.39 -91.03 76.79
CA ALA A 14 8.18 -90.75 76.01
C ALA A 14 6.87 -91.11 76.75
N LEU A 15 6.91 -91.94 77.80
CA LEU A 15 5.70 -92.29 78.58
C LEU A 15 5.48 -91.41 79.83
N ILE A 16 6.48 -90.61 80.24
CA ILE A 16 6.35 -89.68 81.39
C ILE A 16 5.88 -88.27 80.95
N SER A 17 5.92 -87.94 79.67
CA SER A 17 5.45 -86.65 79.11
C SER A 17 3.97 -86.62 78.72
N ALA A 18 3.19 -87.67 79.02
CA ALA A 18 1.79 -87.81 78.63
C ALA A 18 0.84 -88.09 79.82
N LEU A 19 1.17 -87.59 81.02
CA LEU A 19 0.17 -87.40 82.07
C LEU A 19 -0.51 -86.04 81.83
N PRO A 20 -1.85 -85.93 81.86
CA PRO A 20 -2.50 -84.63 81.87
C PRO A 20 -1.97 -83.83 83.05
N ALA A 21 -1.59 -82.57 82.82
CA ALA A 21 -1.33 -81.63 83.90
C ALA A 21 -2.57 -81.60 84.79
N ILE A 22 -2.39 -81.79 86.10
CA ILE A 22 -3.48 -81.69 87.07
C ILE A 22 -3.88 -80.21 87.07
N ALA A 23 -5.11 -79.92 86.68
CA ALA A 23 -5.68 -78.59 86.79
C ALA A 23 -5.85 -78.26 88.28
N ASP A 24 -5.14 -77.25 88.77
CA ASP A 24 -5.24 -76.77 90.14
C ASP A 24 -5.75 -75.33 90.18
N THR A 25 -6.49 -74.97 91.23
CA THR A 25 -6.75 -73.56 91.54
C THR A 25 -5.52 -72.99 92.24
N LYS A 26 -4.80 -72.08 91.56
CA LYS A 26 -3.60 -71.42 92.09
C LYS A 26 -3.99 -70.10 92.72
N THR A 27 -4.01 -70.07 94.06
CA THR A 27 -4.31 -68.85 94.82
C THR A 27 -3.03 -68.14 95.21
N TRP A 28 -2.91 -66.85 94.92
CA TRP A 28 -1.77 -66.06 95.37
C TRP A 28 -1.75 -65.96 96.89
N ASP A 29 -0.68 -66.40 97.53
CA ASP A 29 -0.52 -66.36 98.99
C ASP A 29 0.78 -65.68 99.43
N GLY A 30 1.61 -65.20 98.48
CA GLY A 30 2.85 -64.47 98.71
C GLY A 30 3.86 -65.16 99.64
N GLY A 31 3.86 -66.49 99.75
CA GLY A 31 4.73 -67.25 100.65
C GLY A 31 6.24 -67.04 100.44
N ALA A 32 6.68 -66.56 99.27
CA ALA A 32 8.08 -66.20 99.00
C ALA A 32 8.49 -64.81 99.54
N ALA A 33 7.53 -64.03 100.06
CA ALA A 33 7.72 -62.64 100.49
C ALA A 33 8.23 -61.68 99.39
N THR A 34 8.00 -62.03 98.13
CA THR A 34 8.21 -61.16 96.96
C THR A 34 6.86 -60.82 96.31
N ALA A 35 6.87 -59.90 95.35
CA ALA A 35 5.72 -59.57 94.52
C ALA A 35 5.75 -60.27 93.15
N ASN A 36 6.75 -61.12 92.88
CA ASN A 36 7.00 -61.66 91.55
C ASN A 36 6.10 -62.86 91.24
N TRP A 37 5.32 -62.79 90.14
CA TRP A 37 4.47 -63.87 89.65
C TRP A 37 5.24 -65.19 89.46
N GLY A 38 6.50 -65.09 89.00
CA GLY A 38 7.33 -66.24 88.65
C GLY A 38 7.95 -67.01 89.82
N ASP A 39 7.76 -66.56 91.07
CA ASP A 39 8.28 -67.27 92.24
C ASP A 39 7.26 -68.34 92.68
N ASP A 40 7.69 -69.60 92.66
CA ASP A 40 6.85 -70.77 92.92
C ASP A 40 6.15 -70.74 94.29
N ALA A 41 6.86 -70.30 95.34
CA ALA A 41 6.37 -70.21 96.72
C ALA A 41 5.41 -69.03 96.98
N ASN A 42 5.04 -68.23 95.97
CA ASN A 42 3.99 -67.22 96.10
C ASN A 42 2.57 -67.74 95.79
N TRP A 43 2.46 -69.03 95.42
CA TRP A 43 1.22 -69.68 95.02
C TRP A 43 0.88 -70.81 95.98
N ASN A 44 -0.41 -70.99 96.30
CA ASN A 44 -0.90 -72.15 97.04
C ASN A 44 -1.87 -72.95 96.16
N PRO A 45 -1.62 -74.25 95.90
CA PRO A 45 -0.39 -74.99 96.25
C PRO A 45 0.85 -74.45 95.51
N ASP A 46 2.04 -74.59 96.11
CA ASP A 46 3.33 -74.10 95.57
C ASP A 46 3.52 -74.50 94.08
N GLY A 47 4.00 -73.55 93.27
CA GLY A 47 4.29 -73.72 91.84
C GLY A 47 3.61 -72.66 90.97
N VAL A 48 4.36 -72.09 90.02
CA VAL A 48 3.86 -71.06 89.09
C VAL A 48 2.70 -71.59 88.24
N PRO A 49 1.59 -70.85 88.08
CA PRO A 49 0.44 -71.26 87.29
C PRO A 49 0.79 -71.61 85.83
N GLY A 50 0.21 -72.70 85.33
CA GLY A 50 0.32 -73.17 83.95
C GLY A 50 -1.02 -73.19 83.20
N PRO A 51 -1.04 -73.71 81.95
CA PRO A 51 -2.18 -73.54 81.03
C PRO A 51 -3.51 -74.16 81.47
N ALA A 52 -3.48 -75.09 82.43
CA ALA A 52 -4.66 -75.76 82.95
C ALA A 52 -5.18 -75.14 84.27
N ASP A 53 -4.46 -74.16 84.84
CA ASP A 53 -4.71 -73.67 86.19
C ASP A 53 -5.63 -72.45 86.21
N ASP A 54 -6.56 -72.43 87.17
CA ASP A 54 -7.39 -71.27 87.49
C ASP A 54 -6.67 -70.38 88.50
N VAL A 55 -6.38 -69.14 88.12
CA VAL A 55 -5.63 -68.21 88.96
C VAL A 55 -6.56 -67.31 89.76
N VAL A 56 -6.38 -67.29 91.08
CA VAL A 56 -7.12 -66.42 92.00
C VAL A 56 -6.15 -65.49 92.74
N ILE A 57 -6.39 -64.18 92.66
CA ILE A 57 -5.62 -63.15 93.39
C ILE A 57 -6.61 -62.38 94.28
N ASP A 58 -6.80 -62.87 95.51
CA ASP A 58 -7.70 -62.32 96.53
C ASP A 58 -7.05 -62.36 97.93
N VAL A 59 -6.04 -61.52 98.14
CA VAL A 59 -5.40 -61.28 99.44
C VAL A 59 -5.35 -59.79 99.77
N PRO A 60 -6.31 -59.29 100.58
CA PRO A 60 -6.35 -57.89 101.00
C PRO A 60 -5.09 -57.45 101.76
N GLY A 61 -4.50 -56.31 101.37
CA GLY A 61 -3.44 -55.62 102.12
C GLY A 61 -1.98 -56.03 101.85
N ARG A 62 -1.70 -56.79 100.77
CA ARG A 62 -0.34 -57.17 100.33
C ARG A 62 0.18 -56.35 99.13
N LEU A 63 1.48 -56.47 98.84
CA LEU A 63 2.14 -55.87 97.66
C LEU A 63 1.46 -56.32 96.35
N ALA A 64 1.34 -55.41 95.38
CA ALA A 64 0.78 -55.66 94.05
C ALA A 64 1.53 -56.78 93.32
N VAL A 65 0.82 -57.77 92.79
CA VAL A 65 1.43 -58.89 92.06
C VAL A 65 2.06 -58.37 90.77
N THR A 66 3.33 -58.65 90.53
CA THR A 66 4.08 -58.18 89.36
C THR A 66 4.37 -59.34 88.42
N TYR A 67 3.85 -59.25 87.20
CA TYR A 67 4.16 -60.15 86.09
C TYR A 67 5.26 -59.51 85.23
N ALA A 68 6.46 -60.09 85.20
CA ALA A 68 7.60 -59.53 84.48
C ALA A 68 8.54 -60.60 83.93
N GLY A 69 9.01 -60.41 82.70
CA GLY A 69 10.10 -61.18 82.10
C GLY A 69 9.78 -62.65 81.77
N ILE A 70 8.51 -63.06 81.82
CA ILE A 70 8.05 -64.43 81.58
C ILE A 70 6.98 -64.49 80.48
N THR A 71 6.83 -65.66 79.88
CA THR A 71 5.72 -65.98 78.96
C THR A 71 5.01 -67.21 79.50
N SER A 72 3.72 -67.10 79.79
CA SER A 72 2.91 -68.17 80.37
C SER A 72 1.47 -68.10 79.88
N GLU A 73 0.78 -69.22 79.97
CA GLU A 73 -0.64 -69.36 79.69
C GLU A 73 -1.32 -69.91 80.94
N ILE A 74 -2.54 -69.45 81.22
CA ILE A 74 -3.40 -69.88 82.34
C ILE A 74 -4.82 -70.14 81.85
N ALA A 75 -5.58 -70.96 82.57
CA ALA A 75 -6.95 -71.29 82.20
C ALA A 75 -7.92 -70.12 82.46
N SER A 76 -7.87 -69.48 83.63
CA SER A 76 -8.69 -68.31 83.95
C SER A 76 -8.02 -67.41 84.99
N LEU A 77 -8.49 -66.16 85.10
CA LEU A 77 -8.05 -65.19 86.10
C LEU A 77 -9.26 -64.62 86.87
N ALA A 78 -9.25 -64.74 88.19
CA ALA A 78 -10.13 -64.02 89.10
C ALA A 78 -9.30 -63.06 89.97
N LEU A 79 -9.36 -61.76 89.65
CA LEU A 79 -8.54 -60.73 90.28
C LEU A 79 -9.38 -59.80 91.15
N ALA A 80 -9.30 -59.97 92.47
CA ALA A 80 -9.95 -59.11 93.47
C ALA A 80 -9.01 -58.03 94.06
N ASN A 81 -7.68 -58.24 94.00
CA ASN A 81 -6.68 -57.25 94.37
C ASN A 81 -5.94 -56.70 93.14
N GLU A 82 -4.61 -56.57 93.19
CA GLU A 82 -3.83 -55.86 92.18
C GLU A 82 -2.87 -56.77 91.42
N LEU A 83 -2.93 -56.73 90.08
CA LEU A 83 -1.99 -57.37 89.17
C LEU A 83 -1.39 -56.32 88.22
N SER A 84 -0.05 -56.25 88.18
CA SER A 84 0.73 -55.38 87.31
C SER A 84 1.54 -56.19 86.30
N ILE A 85 1.17 -56.11 85.02
CA ILE A 85 1.92 -56.67 83.89
C ILE A 85 2.96 -55.64 83.45
N ALA A 86 4.22 -55.88 83.83
CA ALA A 86 5.34 -54.96 83.61
C ALA A 86 6.22 -55.32 82.40
N SER A 87 6.21 -56.58 81.96
CA SER A 87 6.84 -57.09 80.72
C SER A 87 6.49 -58.57 80.54
N GLY A 88 6.82 -59.16 79.38
CA GLY A 88 6.50 -60.57 79.10
C GLY A 88 5.15 -60.73 78.39
N SER A 89 4.63 -61.96 78.33
CA SER A 89 3.37 -62.27 77.65
C SER A 89 2.52 -63.25 78.46
N LEU A 90 1.38 -62.79 78.98
CA LEU A 90 0.40 -63.61 79.69
C LEU A 90 -0.78 -63.93 78.77
N THR A 91 -1.04 -65.22 78.52
CA THR A 91 -2.25 -65.69 77.83
C THR A 91 -3.28 -66.21 78.84
N VAL A 92 -4.53 -65.79 78.68
CA VAL A 92 -5.67 -66.24 79.49
C VAL A 92 -6.68 -66.89 78.56
N ALA A 93 -6.81 -68.22 78.66
CA ALA A 93 -7.54 -69.02 77.68
C ALA A 93 -9.07 -68.98 77.86
N GLY A 94 -9.54 -68.87 79.10
CA GLY A 94 -10.95 -68.93 79.49
C GLY A 94 -11.49 -67.63 80.07
N ALA A 95 -12.80 -67.60 80.29
CA ALA A 95 -13.50 -66.44 80.83
C ALA A 95 -12.93 -66.01 82.20
N SER A 96 -12.73 -64.71 82.38
CA SER A 96 -12.00 -64.15 83.52
C SER A 96 -12.68 -62.92 84.07
N SER A 97 -12.41 -62.59 85.34
CA SER A 97 -13.04 -61.47 86.04
C SER A 97 -12.02 -60.62 86.80
N VAL A 98 -12.20 -59.31 86.76
CA VAL A 98 -11.39 -58.33 87.50
C VAL A 98 -12.33 -57.43 88.30
N SER A 99 -12.43 -57.66 89.61
CA SER A 99 -13.10 -56.74 90.55
C SER A 99 -12.10 -55.81 91.26
N GLY A 100 -10.80 -56.12 91.20
CA GLY A 100 -9.69 -55.33 91.74
C GLY A 100 -9.06 -54.36 90.74
N THR A 101 -7.73 -54.29 90.70
CA THR A 101 -6.96 -53.40 89.81
C THR A 101 -6.03 -54.19 88.88
N LEU A 102 -6.22 -54.06 87.57
CA LEU A 102 -5.34 -54.59 86.54
C LEU A 102 -4.50 -53.46 85.93
N ASN A 103 -3.19 -53.47 86.15
CA ASN A 103 -2.26 -52.55 85.52
C ASN A 103 -1.54 -53.22 84.35
N LEU A 104 -1.84 -52.84 83.12
CA LEU A 104 -1.08 -53.19 81.93
C LEU A 104 -0.03 -52.10 81.68
N ASN A 105 1.14 -52.29 82.29
CA ASN A 105 2.21 -51.31 82.27
C ASN A 105 3.10 -51.42 81.03
N ASN A 106 3.31 -52.65 80.54
CA ASN A 106 4.00 -53.02 79.29
C ASN A 106 3.74 -54.52 78.99
N GLY A 107 4.40 -55.10 78.00
CA GLY A 107 4.26 -56.53 77.65
C GLY A 107 2.97 -56.82 76.86
N THR A 108 2.58 -58.08 76.77
CA THR A 108 1.38 -58.52 76.05
C THR A 108 0.42 -59.26 76.98
N LEU A 109 -0.84 -58.84 77.03
CA LEU A 109 -1.93 -59.60 77.62
C LEU A 109 -2.79 -60.17 76.48
N VAL A 110 -2.81 -61.49 76.34
CA VAL A 110 -3.62 -62.21 75.34
C VAL A 110 -4.85 -62.78 76.04
N LEU A 111 -6.03 -62.31 75.67
CA LEU A 111 -7.33 -62.72 76.19
C LEU A 111 -8.05 -63.57 75.14
N ASP A 112 -7.85 -64.88 75.17
CA ASP A 112 -8.57 -65.79 74.26
C ASP A 112 -9.98 -66.11 74.80
N GLY A 113 -10.15 -66.08 76.11
CA GLY A 113 -11.45 -65.97 76.78
C GLY A 113 -11.78 -64.50 77.10
N GLU A 114 -13.06 -64.17 77.19
CA GLU A 114 -13.51 -62.82 77.56
C GLU A 114 -13.09 -62.49 79.00
N LEU A 115 -12.51 -61.30 79.20
CA LEU A 115 -12.26 -60.75 80.53
C LEU A 115 -13.25 -59.64 80.83
N THR A 116 -14.05 -59.79 81.90
CA THR A 116 -14.94 -58.75 82.39
C THR A 116 -14.32 -58.02 83.58
N ALA A 117 -14.18 -56.71 83.49
CA ALA A 117 -13.65 -55.86 84.55
C ALA A 117 -14.75 -55.00 85.18
N ASP A 118 -15.13 -55.34 86.41
CA ASP A 118 -15.96 -54.51 87.30
C ASP A 118 -15.10 -53.55 88.14
N GLY A 119 -13.77 -53.76 88.18
CA GLY A 119 -12.79 -52.96 88.90
C GLY A 119 -12.08 -51.91 88.02
N THR A 120 -10.83 -51.60 88.36
CA THR A 120 -10.01 -50.60 87.65
C THR A 120 -9.01 -51.26 86.70
N CYS A 121 -8.95 -50.81 85.45
CA CYS A 121 -7.94 -51.19 84.48
C CYS A 121 -7.06 -49.99 84.12
N ASN A 122 -5.78 -50.01 84.49
CA ASN A 122 -4.83 -48.97 84.08
C ASN A 122 -3.97 -49.50 82.93
N TRP A 123 -4.04 -48.85 81.76
CA TRP A 123 -3.24 -49.23 80.60
C TRP A 123 -2.27 -48.11 80.24
N SER A 124 -1.00 -48.26 80.61
CA SER A 124 0.02 -47.27 80.28
C SER A 124 0.73 -47.60 78.96
N ALA A 125 1.17 -48.85 78.76
CA ALA A 125 1.80 -49.30 77.52
C ALA A 125 1.62 -50.82 77.30
N GLY A 126 2.09 -51.33 76.16
CA GLY A 126 2.01 -52.75 75.83
C GLY A 126 0.83 -53.11 74.92
N THR A 127 0.62 -54.40 74.72
CA THR A 127 -0.34 -54.96 73.75
C THR A 127 -1.46 -55.70 74.46
N LEU A 128 -2.71 -55.38 74.10
CA LEU A 128 -3.89 -56.18 74.43
C LEU A 128 -4.33 -56.94 73.18
N ALA A 129 -4.36 -58.28 73.25
CA ALA A 129 -4.61 -59.17 72.13
C ALA A 129 -5.54 -60.34 72.54
N GLY A 130 -5.79 -61.28 71.63
CA GLY A 130 -6.61 -62.48 71.87
C GLY A 130 -8.03 -62.38 71.31
N ALA A 131 -8.71 -63.51 71.15
CA ALA A 131 -10.03 -63.55 70.49
C ALA A 131 -11.22 -63.16 71.39
N GLY A 132 -11.07 -63.21 72.72
CA GLY A 132 -12.14 -62.99 73.70
C GLY A 132 -12.36 -61.52 74.07
N GLY A 133 -11.29 -60.71 74.09
CA GLY A 133 -11.37 -59.27 74.36
C GLY A 133 -11.56 -58.89 75.83
N LEU A 134 -11.60 -57.59 76.09
CA LEU A 134 -11.79 -56.98 77.41
C LEU A 134 -13.09 -56.19 77.43
N THR A 135 -13.99 -56.53 78.36
CA THR A 135 -15.23 -55.79 78.63
C THR A 135 -15.10 -55.10 79.99
N VAL A 136 -14.99 -53.77 79.99
CA VAL A 136 -15.09 -52.94 81.21
C VAL A 136 -16.57 -52.69 81.44
N SER A 137 -17.15 -53.29 82.48
CA SER A 137 -18.59 -53.22 82.74
C SER A 137 -19.01 -51.82 83.18
N SER A 138 -20.32 -51.59 83.29
CA SER A 138 -20.88 -50.35 83.86
C SER A 138 -20.41 -50.02 85.29
N LEU A 139 -19.83 -50.98 86.02
CA LEU A 139 -19.25 -50.78 87.36
C LEU A 139 -17.75 -50.44 87.31
N GLY A 140 -17.07 -50.79 86.22
CA GLY A 140 -15.63 -50.68 86.07
C GLY A 140 -15.14 -49.35 85.47
N SER A 141 -13.82 -49.18 85.46
CA SER A 141 -13.17 -48.05 84.81
C SER A 141 -11.87 -48.44 84.11
N VAL A 142 -11.55 -47.75 83.01
CA VAL A 142 -10.27 -47.90 82.30
C VAL A 142 -9.54 -46.57 82.11
N SER A 143 -8.27 -46.50 82.50
CA SER A 143 -7.43 -45.32 82.34
C SER A 143 -6.31 -45.58 81.32
N PHE A 144 -6.29 -44.82 80.23
CA PHE A 144 -5.22 -44.79 79.24
C PHE A 144 -4.19 -43.72 79.63
N LEU A 145 -3.05 -44.18 80.17
CA LEU A 145 -2.03 -43.35 80.81
C LEU A 145 -0.85 -43.03 79.87
N SER A 146 0.32 -42.67 80.39
CA SER A 146 1.50 -42.39 79.56
C SER A 146 2.09 -43.65 78.93
N GLY A 147 2.32 -43.65 77.61
CA GLY A 147 2.99 -44.74 76.88
C GLY A 147 2.37 -45.02 75.51
N SER A 148 2.88 -46.04 74.81
CA SER A 148 2.32 -46.52 73.54
C SER A 148 1.56 -47.81 73.77
N ARG A 149 0.26 -47.79 73.49
CA ARG A 149 -0.67 -48.93 73.64
C ARG A 149 -0.99 -49.52 72.29
N ILE A 150 -1.09 -50.84 72.20
CA ILE A 150 -1.46 -51.55 70.98
C ILE A 150 -2.70 -52.40 71.24
N LEU A 151 -3.80 -52.13 70.55
CA LEU A 151 -5.03 -52.91 70.59
C LEU A 151 -5.09 -53.85 69.37
N GLN A 152 -5.12 -55.14 69.62
CA GLN A 152 -5.25 -56.21 68.61
C GLN A 152 -6.47 -57.11 68.86
N THR A 153 -7.39 -56.63 69.69
CA THR A 153 -8.63 -57.31 70.08
C THR A 153 -9.75 -56.29 70.29
N ILE A 154 -10.89 -56.73 70.80
CA ILE A 154 -12.01 -55.88 71.18
C ILE A 154 -11.81 -55.38 72.61
N LEU A 155 -11.90 -54.06 72.79
CA LEU A 155 -12.03 -53.42 74.09
C LEU A 155 -13.38 -52.72 74.15
N ARG A 156 -14.30 -53.25 74.96
CA ARG A 156 -15.61 -52.66 75.23
C ARG A 156 -15.58 -51.88 76.52
N ASN A 157 -15.99 -50.62 76.47
CA ASN A 157 -16.18 -49.77 77.64
C ASN A 157 -17.67 -49.50 77.85
N GLU A 158 -18.29 -50.18 78.80
CA GLU A 158 -19.65 -49.89 79.28
C GLU A 158 -19.66 -48.95 80.50
N GLY A 159 -18.51 -48.79 81.16
CA GLY A 159 -18.31 -47.91 82.32
C GLY A 159 -17.66 -46.57 81.96
N SER A 160 -16.61 -46.21 82.71
CA SER A 160 -15.89 -44.94 82.53
C SER A 160 -14.47 -45.17 82.00
N ALA A 161 -14.13 -44.54 80.89
CA ALA A 161 -12.79 -44.52 80.31
C ALA A 161 -12.18 -43.11 80.37
N VAL A 162 -10.89 -43.00 80.67
CA VAL A 162 -10.15 -41.73 80.66
C VAL A 162 -8.88 -41.87 79.83
N TRP A 163 -8.75 -41.06 78.78
CA TRP A 163 -7.54 -40.94 77.97
C TRP A 163 -6.82 -39.61 78.26
N SER A 164 -5.73 -39.69 79.03
CA SER A 164 -5.03 -38.50 79.54
C SER A 164 -3.69 -38.24 78.87
N ALA A 165 -3.02 -39.28 78.36
CA ALA A 165 -1.73 -39.18 77.68
C ALA A 165 -1.47 -40.38 76.75
N GLY A 166 -0.39 -40.30 75.97
CA GLY A 166 0.12 -41.42 75.17
C GLY A 166 -0.68 -41.72 73.90
N SER A 167 -0.12 -42.59 73.05
CA SER A 167 -0.70 -42.98 71.76
C SER A 167 -1.48 -44.29 71.89
N PHE A 168 -2.59 -44.39 71.15
CA PHE A 168 -3.41 -45.59 71.04
C PHE A 168 -3.33 -46.18 69.63
N ASN A 169 -2.67 -47.32 69.46
CA ASN A 169 -2.43 -47.92 68.15
C ASN A 169 -3.36 -49.12 67.95
N PHE A 170 -4.20 -49.06 66.93
CA PHE A 170 -5.09 -50.12 66.52
C PHE A 170 -4.38 -51.01 65.49
N SER A 171 -4.42 -52.31 65.70
CA SER A 171 -3.77 -53.32 64.86
C SER A 171 -4.69 -54.54 64.75
N ASN A 172 -5.80 -54.40 64.01
CA ASN A 172 -6.99 -55.26 64.09
C ASN A 172 -7.75 -55.14 65.41
N GLY A 173 -7.72 -53.94 65.99
CA GLY A 173 -8.44 -53.64 67.22
C GLY A 173 -9.79 -53.00 66.95
N THR A 174 -10.75 -53.26 67.84
CA THR A 174 -12.01 -52.50 67.91
C THR A 174 -12.16 -51.93 69.30
N PHE A 175 -12.39 -50.63 69.40
CA PHE A 175 -12.78 -49.99 70.66
C PHE A 175 -14.26 -49.61 70.59
N GLU A 176 -15.08 -50.21 71.44
CA GLU A 176 -16.51 -49.95 71.54
C GLU A 176 -16.77 -49.14 72.82
N ASN A 177 -17.07 -47.85 72.67
CA ASN A 177 -17.45 -46.97 73.77
C ASN A 177 -18.97 -46.94 73.90
N ILE A 178 -19.53 -47.71 74.84
CA ILE A 178 -20.95 -47.73 75.19
C ILE A 178 -21.23 -46.80 76.39
N GLY A 179 -20.26 -46.68 77.30
CA GLY A 179 -20.29 -45.79 78.45
C GLY A 179 -19.75 -44.39 78.14
N THR A 180 -18.87 -43.87 79.00
CA THR A 180 -18.23 -42.56 78.80
C THR A 180 -16.74 -42.72 78.52
N LEU A 181 -16.21 -42.03 77.52
CA LEU A 181 -14.78 -41.83 77.32
C LEU A 181 -14.44 -40.34 77.42
N LEU A 182 -13.62 -39.98 78.40
CA LEU A 182 -13.09 -38.64 78.58
C LEU A 182 -11.65 -38.55 78.06
N ALA A 183 -11.43 -37.78 77.00
CA ALA A 183 -10.12 -37.39 76.50
C ALA A 183 -9.70 -36.04 77.11
N SER A 184 -8.95 -36.05 78.22
CA SER A 184 -8.68 -34.88 79.08
C SER A 184 -7.22 -34.44 79.06
N SER A 185 -6.72 -34.00 77.90
CA SER A 185 -5.31 -33.64 77.74
C SER A 185 -5.10 -32.28 77.08
N SER A 186 -4.12 -31.54 77.58
CA SER A 186 -3.62 -30.29 76.97
C SER A 186 -2.53 -30.52 75.91
N VAL A 187 -2.08 -31.77 75.74
CA VAL A 187 -1.13 -32.18 74.68
C VAL A 187 -1.85 -33.00 73.60
N THR A 188 -1.13 -33.38 72.55
CA THR A 188 -1.71 -34.21 71.48
C THR A 188 -1.96 -35.65 71.95
N LEU A 189 -3.22 -36.07 71.94
CA LEU A 189 -3.64 -37.47 72.03
C LEU A 189 -3.82 -38.01 70.62
N SER A 190 -3.22 -39.16 70.31
CA SER A 190 -3.28 -39.73 68.95
C SER A 190 -3.71 -41.19 68.95
N ALA A 191 -4.71 -41.49 68.13
CA ALA A 191 -5.13 -42.84 67.80
C ALA A 191 -4.76 -43.15 66.34
N PHE A 192 -4.11 -44.28 66.08
CA PHE A 192 -3.60 -44.66 64.77
C PHE A 192 -4.06 -46.05 64.34
N GLY A 193 -4.41 -46.24 63.06
CA GLY A 193 -4.46 -47.57 62.44
C GLY A 193 -3.06 -48.01 61.96
N GLY A 194 -2.41 -48.93 62.67
CA GLY A 194 -0.95 -49.17 62.63
C GLY A 194 -0.45 -50.57 62.22
N ALA A 195 -1.28 -51.39 61.55
CA ALA A 195 -0.92 -52.75 61.10
C ALA A 195 -0.84 -52.89 59.56
N PRO A 196 -0.44 -54.04 58.97
CA PRO A 196 -0.34 -54.22 57.52
C PRO A 196 -1.63 -53.83 56.79
N ALA A 197 -1.51 -53.37 55.55
CA ALA A 197 -2.65 -53.02 54.72
C ALA A 197 -3.69 -54.16 54.70
N GLY A 198 -4.96 -53.84 55.00
CA GLY A 198 -6.05 -54.81 55.12
C GLY A 198 -6.53 -55.11 56.55
N SER A 199 -5.90 -54.53 57.57
CA SER A 199 -6.41 -54.58 58.94
C SER A 199 -7.77 -53.89 59.11
N VAL A 200 -8.67 -54.51 59.87
CA VAL A 200 -9.98 -53.95 60.25
C VAL A 200 -9.82 -53.27 61.60
N ASN A 201 -9.63 -51.95 61.60
CA ASN A 201 -9.64 -51.16 62.82
C ASN A 201 -10.98 -50.41 62.91
N LEU A 202 -11.53 -50.25 64.10
CA LEU A 202 -12.74 -49.49 64.31
C LEU A 202 -12.71 -48.80 65.66
N PHE A 203 -13.06 -47.52 65.66
CA PHE A 203 -13.45 -46.80 66.86
C PHE A 203 -14.95 -46.54 66.78
N ASP A 204 -15.74 -47.18 67.64
CA ASP A 204 -17.20 -47.07 67.65
C ASP A 204 -17.67 -46.42 68.95
N ASN A 205 -18.27 -45.24 68.84
CA ASN A 205 -18.82 -44.47 69.95
C ASN A 205 -20.35 -44.55 69.96
N GLN A 206 -20.88 -45.45 70.77
CA GLN A 206 -22.32 -45.60 71.01
C GLN A 206 -22.79 -44.79 72.24
N GLY A 207 -21.88 -44.50 73.16
CA GLY A 207 -22.11 -43.74 74.39
C GLY A 207 -21.74 -42.27 74.29
N THR A 208 -20.92 -41.76 75.21
CA THR A 208 -20.48 -40.37 75.25
C THR A 208 -18.96 -40.27 75.10
N PHE A 209 -18.50 -39.52 74.11
CA PHE A 209 -17.10 -39.12 73.96
C PHE A 209 -16.95 -37.64 74.35
N VAL A 210 -16.22 -37.36 75.42
CA VAL A 210 -15.96 -35.98 75.89
C VAL A 210 -14.51 -35.63 75.62
N LYS A 211 -14.27 -34.50 74.95
CA LYS A 211 -12.94 -33.92 74.73
C LYS A 211 -12.78 -32.66 75.57
N GLU A 212 -11.87 -32.71 76.53
CA GLU A 212 -11.47 -31.60 77.40
C GLU A 212 -9.98 -31.26 77.22
N GLY A 213 -9.56 -30.11 77.73
CA GLY A 213 -8.20 -29.58 77.64
C GLY A 213 -7.85 -28.96 76.29
N THR A 214 -6.88 -28.05 76.28
CA THR A 214 -6.53 -27.25 75.09
C THR A 214 -5.80 -28.02 73.98
N GLY A 215 -5.52 -29.32 74.16
CA GLY A 215 -4.75 -30.13 73.23
C GLY A 215 -5.56 -30.64 72.04
N VAL A 216 -4.88 -31.31 71.10
CA VAL A 216 -5.49 -31.98 69.95
C VAL A 216 -5.74 -33.45 70.27
N CYS A 217 -6.97 -33.93 70.16
CA CYS A 217 -7.27 -35.36 70.11
C CYS A 217 -7.51 -35.75 68.66
N GLN A 218 -6.66 -36.63 68.12
CA GLN A 218 -6.71 -37.00 66.70
C GLN A 218 -6.86 -38.50 66.48
N PHE A 219 -7.71 -38.86 65.52
CA PHE A 219 -7.90 -40.20 64.99
C PHE A 219 -7.39 -40.22 63.55
N THR A 220 -6.25 -40.86 63.29
CA THR A 220 -5.56 -40.74 62.01
C THR A 220 -5.11 -42.08 61.46
N THR A 221 -4.81 -42.09 60.16
CA THR A 221 -4.23 -43.23 59.49
C THR A 221 -2.71 -43.22 59.65
N SER A 222 -2.10 -44.39 59.86
CA SER A 222 -0.65 -44.58 59.78
C SER A 222 -0.29 -45.56 58.65
N SER A 223 -0.90 -46.74 58.66
CA SER A 223 -0.74 -47.78 57.61
C SER A 223 -2.06 -48.46 57.23
N SER A 224 -3.11 -48.32 58.02
CA SER A 224 -4.49 -48.74 57.75
C SER A 224 -5.47 -47.66 58.25
N ALA A 225 -6.71 -47.66 57.73
CA ALA A 225 -7.74 -46.73 58.17
C ALA A 225 -8.12 -46.99 59.64
N LEU A 226 -8.50 -45.92 60.35
CA LEU A 226 -9.17 -45.99 61.65
C LEU A 226 -10.48 -45.18 61.56
N PRO A 227 -11.55 -45.74 60.97
CA PRO A 227 -12.84 -45.06 60.92
C PRO A 227 -13.35 -44.77 62.32
N PHE A 228 -13.88 -43.56 62.50
CA PHE A 228 -14.60 -43.17 63.71
C PHE A 228 -16.10 -43.24 63.41
N VAL A 229 -16.80 -44.16 64.04
CA VAL A 229 -18.26 -44.31 63.93
C VAL A 229 -18.88 -43.79 65.22
N THR A 230 -19.93 -43.00 65.12
CA THR A 230 -20.69 -42.55 66.30
C THR A 230 -22.19 -42.66 66.07
N THR A 231 -22.87 -43.39 66.96
CA THR A 231 -24.34 -43.34 67.13
C THR A 231 -24.72 -42.65 68.45
N GLY A 232 -23.73 -42.43 69.33
CA GLY A 232 -23.85 -41.70 70.57
C GLY A 232 -23.57 -40.20 70.42
N SER A 233 -23.07 -39.59 71.49
CA SER A 233 -22.74 -38.16 71.56
C SER A 233 -21.22 -37.91 71.57
N ILE A 234 -20.81 -36.82 70.92
CA ILE A 234 -19.49 -36.21 70.98
C ILE A 234 -19.65 -34.82 71.59
N ASP A 235 -18.91 -34.53 72.66
CA ASP A 235 -18.88 -33.22 73.33
C ASP A 235 -17.45 -32.70 73.35
N VAL A 236 -17.17 -31.63 72.60
CA VAL A 236 -15.85 -30.98 72.49
C VAL A 236 -15.86 -29.66 73.27
N GLN A 237 -15.47 -29.73 74.53
CA GLN A 237 -15.50 -28.60 75.45
C GLN A 237 -14.29 -27.67 75.29
N GLU A 238 -13.12 -28.20 74.94
CA GLU A 238 -11.89 -27.43 74.71
C GLU A 238 -10.97 -28.08 73.67
N GLY A 239 -10.15 -27.26 73.02
CA GLY A 239 -9.11 -27.71 72.09
C GLY A 239 -9.69 -28.22 70.77
N VAL A 240 -9.04 -29.22 70.17
CA VAL A 240 -9.38 -29.73 68.84
C VAL A 240 -9.70 -31.23 68.90
N LEU A 241 -10.82 -31.65 68.32
CA LEU A 241 -11.07 -33.04 67.95
C LEU A 241 -10.91 -33.18 66.44
N ARG A 242 -9.98 -34.03 66.01
CA ARG A 242 -9.65 -34.26 64.60
C ARG A 242 -9.92 -35.71 64.19
N LEU A 243 -10.79 -35.89 63.20
CA LEU A 243 -11.12 -37.19 62.60
C LEU A 243 -10.54 -37.27 61.17
N SER A 244 -9.35 -37.86 61.02
CA SER A 244 -8.57 -37.84 59.77
C SER A 244 -8.71 -39.10 58.90
N SER A 245 -9.65 -39.99 59.17
CA SER A 245 -9.72 -41.32 58.53
C SER A 245 -11.10 -41.69 57.98
N GLY A 246 -12.00 -40.72 57.80
CA GLY A 246 -13.41 -40.97 57.48
C GLY A 246 -14.18 -41.66 58.60
N GLY A 247 -15.43 -42.03 58.33
CA GLY A 247 -16.30 -42.68 59.30
C GLY A 247 -17.78 -42.49 59.05
N ALA A 248 -18.58 -42.61 60.10
CA ALA A 248 -20.02 -42.35 60.07
C ALA A 248 -20.46 -41.58 61.32
N ILE A 249 -21.32 -40.58 61.14
CA ILE A 249 -21.91 -39.81 62.22
C ILE A 249 -23.43 -39.97 62.12
N ASP A 250 -24.02 -40.68 63.06
CA ASP A 250 -25.47 -40.88 63.20
C ASP A 250 -25.88 -40.62 64.67
N GLY A 251 -25.39 -39.49 65.20
CA GLY A 251 -25.60 -39.04 66.56
C GLY A 251 -25.25 -37.55 66.71
N SER A 252 -25.17 -37.06 67.95
CA SER A 252 -24.95 -35.63 68.21
C SER A 252 -23.47 -35.28 68.34
N VAL A 253 -23.09 -34.13 67.77
CA VAL A 253 -21.79 -33.49 67.98
C VAL A 253 -22.04 -32.08 68.50
N THR A 254 -21.50 -31.80 69.68
CA THR A 254 -21.57 -30.49 70.32
C THR A 254 -20.16 -29.95 70.52
N THR A 255 -19.94 -28.68 70.24
CA THR A 255 -18.66 -28.02 70.51
C THR A 255 -18.89 -26.71 71.27
N ALA A 256 -18.04 -26.42 72.26
CA ALA A 256 -18.06 -25.16 72.97
C ALA A 256 -17.40 -24.01 72.18
N PRO A 257 -17.73 -22.74 72.47
CA PRO A 257 -17.04 -21.60 71.88
C PRO A 257 -15.52 -21.66 72.05
N GLY A 258 -14.79 -21.49 70.95
CA GLY A 258 -13.32 -21.53 70.91
C GLY A 258 -12.69 -22.93 70.80
N SER A 259 -13.49 -24.00 70.67
CA SER A 259 -12.99 -25.33 70.28
C SER A 259 -13.16 -25.58 68.78
N SER A 260 -12.55 -26.64 68.25
CA SER A 260 -12.65 -26.97 66.82
C SER A 260 -12.93 -28.45 66.58
N PHE A 261 -13.83 -28.74 65.64
CA PHE A 261 -14.08 -30.08 65.11
C PHE A 261 -13.58 -30.16 63.67
N GLU A 262 -12.58 -31.01 63.44
CA GLU A 262 -11.89 -31.13 62.15
C GLU A 262 -12.08 -32.52 61.55
N MET A 263 -12.41 -32.59 60.26
CA MET A 263 -12.73 -33.84 59.57
C MET A 263 -11.95 -33.97 58.26
N THR A 264 -11.54 -35.19 57.92
CA THR A 264 -10.93 -35.55 56.63
C THR A 264 -11.35 -36.95 56.21
N GLY A 265 -11.63 -37.13 54.92
CA GLY A 265 -12.08 -38.40 54.33
C GLY A 265 -13.58 -38.42 54.04
N THR A 266 -14.11 -39.61 53.74
CA THR A 266 -15.53 -39.80 53.45
C THR A 266 -16.30 -40.04 54.74
N PHE A 267 -17.40 -39.29 54.93
CA PHE A 267 -18.29 -39.45 56.08
C PHE A 267 -19.72 -39.68 55.62
N ASP A 268 -20.32 -40.75 56.14
CA ASP A 268 -21.75 -41.01 56.00
C ASP A 268 -22.48 -40.36 57.18
N TYR A 269 -23.41 -39.45 56.90
CA TYR A 269 -24.26 -38.82 57.91
C TYR A 269 -25.60 -39.53 57.94
N GLY A 270 -25.93 -40.11 59.09
CA GLY A 270 -27.20 -40.79 59.29
C GLY A 270 -28.34 -39.83 59.64
N PRO A 271 -29.59 -40.33 59.72
CA PRO A 271 -30.78 -39.51 59.99
C PRO A 271 -30.80 -38.86 61.37
N LEU A 272 -29.96 -39.30 62.32
CA LEU A 272 -29.83 -38.72 63.67
C LEU A 272 -28.61 -37.80 63.81
N ALA A 273 -27.86 -37.55 62.72
CA ALA A 273 -26.72 -36.65 62.73
C ALA A 273 -27.15 -35.22 63.08
N ASP A 274 -26.65 -34.68 64.20
CA ASP A 274 -26.93 -33.32 64.65
C ASP A 274 -25.61 -32.62 65.00
N LEU A 275 -25.20 -31.65 64.20
CA LEU A 275 -23.95 -30.91 64.35
C LEU A 275 -24.25 -29.52 64.93
N GLN A 276 -24.11 -29.37 66.24
CA GLN A 276 -24.29 -28.10 66.96
C GLN A 276 -22.91 -27.54 67.34
N ILE A 277 -22.35 -26.69 66.49
CA ILE A 277 -20.95 -26.28 66.61
C ILE A 277 -20.87 -24.85 67.17
N GLY A 278 -20.55 -24.70 68.46
CA GLY A 278 -20.31 -23.38 69.07
C GLY A 278 -18.93 -22.78 68.74
N GLY A 279 -18.00 -23.60 68.25
CA GLY A 279 -16.67 -23.22 67.78
C GLY A 279 -16.51 -23.30 66.26
N ASP A 280 -15.36 -23.82 65.80
CA ASP A 280 -15.06 -23.96 64.37
C ASP A 280 -15.38 -25.38 63.85
N LEU A 281 -15.88 -25.46 62.61
CA LEU A 281 -16.05 -26.72 61.87
C LEU A 281 -15.19 -26.69 60.60
N VAL A 282 -14.25 -27.64 60.50
CA VAL A 282 -13.31 -27.72 59.39
C VAL A 282 -13.51 -29.01 58.61
N PHE A 283 -13.97 -28.87 57.37
CA PHE A 283 -13.97 -29.93 56.38
C PHE A 283 -12.70 -29.84 55.53
N SER A 284 -11.74 -30.72 55.77
CA SER A 284 -10.50 -30.84 55.00
C SER A 284 -10.57 -32.08 54.11
N SER A 285 -10.88 -31.89 52.82
CA SER A 285 -11.07 -32.97 51.84
C SER A 285 -12.16 -33.96 52.25
N VAL A 286 -13.29 -33.43 52.72
CA VAL A 286 -14.44 -34.24 53.12
C VAL A 286 -15.42 -34.41 51.98
N SER A 287 -15.92 -35.62 51.81
CA SER A 287 -16.99 -35.95 50.87
C SER A 287 -18.15 -36.58 51.62
N GLY A 288 -19.37 -36.08 51.40
CA GLY A 288 -20.58 -36.56 52.05
C GLY A 288 -21.79 -35.66 51.76
N ALA A 289 -22.97 -36.09 52.21
CA ALA A 289 -24.19 -35.29 52.18
C ALA A 289 -24.70 -35.10 53.60
N TYR A 290 -24.93 -33.85 53.99
CA TYR A 290 -25.50 -33.45 55.28
C TYR A 290 -26.83 -32.75 55.03
N ASP A 291 -27.92 -33.47 55.26
CA ASP A 291 -29.29 -32.98 55.01
C ASP A 291 -29.89 -32.11 56.12
N PRO A 292 -29.55 -32.26 57.41
CA PRO A 292 -30.07 -31.38 58.47
C PRO A 292 -29.55 -29.93 58.37
N ASP A 293 -30.18 -29.03 59.11
CA ASP A 293 -29.69 -27.65 59.27
C ASP A 293 -28.35 -27.66 60.02
N LEU A 294 -27.37 -26.93 59.49
CA LEU A 294 -26.04 -26.78 60.06
C LEU A 294 -25.86 -25.38 60.63
N ALA A 295 -25.65 -25.30 61.95
CA ALA A 295 -25.33 -24.07 62.65
C ALA A 295 -23.91 -24.11 63.22
N VAL A 296 -23.09 -23.14 62.82
CA VAL A 296 -21.70 -22.97 63.27
C VAL A 296 -21.53 -21.54 63.80
N ASP A 297 -21.31 -21.36 65.10
CA ASP A 297 -21.14 -20.00 65.64
C ASP A 297 -19.80 -19.38 65.20
N GLY A 298 -18.77 -20.20 64.96
CA GLY A 298 -17.44 -19.80 64.48
C GLY A 298 -17.25 -19.92 62.96
N GLU A 299 -16.06 -20.36 62.54
CA GLU A 299 -15.71 -20.58 61.13
C GLU A 299 -16.24 -21.94 60.63
N LEU A 300 -16.99 -21.93 59.52
CA LEU A 300 -17.22 -23.12 58.70
C LEU A 300 -16.23 -23.09 57.52
N ARG A 301 -15.19 -23.93 57.57
CA ARG A 301 -14.16 -23.98 56.51
C ARG A 301 -14.26 -25.22 55.65
N LEU A 302 -14.44 -24.99 54.36
CA LEU A 302 -14.50 -25.99 53.30
C LEU A 302 -13.20 -25.96 52.49
N SER A 303 -12.39 -26.99 52.68
CA SER A 303 -11.05 -27.10 52.09
C SER A 303 -10.87 -28.44 51.39
N GLY A 304 -11.34 -28.53 50.14
CA GLY A 304 -11.25 -29.71 49.31
C GLY A 304 -12.43 -30.65 49.50
N GLY A 305 -12.47 -31.74 48.73
CA GLY A 305 -13.58 -32.70 48.79
C GLY A 305 -14.85 -32.19 48.11
N SER A 306 -15.99 -32.79 48.48
CA SER A 306 -17.31 -32.52 47.89
C SER A 306 -18.42 -32.74 48.90
N MET A 307 -18.79 -31.68 49.63
CA MET A 307 -19.92 -31.70 50.56
C MET A 307 -21.20 -31.24 49.86
N THR A 308 -22.31 -31.94 50.12
CA THR A 308 -23.66 -31.48 49.77
C THR A 308 -24.42 -31.13 51.05
N PHE A 309 -24.96 -29.93 51.13
CA PHE A 309 -25.77 -29.45 52.25
C PHE A 309 -27.23 -29.34 51.79
N GLY A 310 -28.07 -30.27 52.26
CA GLY A 310 -29.51 -30.28 51.97
C GLY A 310 -30.30 -29.30 52.85
N GLY A 311 -29.87 -29.10 54.09
CA GLY A 311 -30.46 -28.18 55.07
C GLY A 311 -29.83 -26.79 55.05
N ALA A 312 -30.40 -25.86 55.81
CA ALA A 312 -29.92 -24.50 55.91
C ALA A 312 -28.53 -24.45 56.57
N VAL A 313 -27.63 -23.62 56.04
CA VAL A 313 -26.28 -23.42 56.58
C VAL A 313 -26.14 -22.01 57.14
N SER A 314 -25.80 -21.90 58.41
CA SER A 314 -25.44 -20.64 59.06
C SER A 314 -24.07 -20.77 59.72
N ALA A 315 -23.22 -19.77 59.47
CA ALA A 315 -21.88 -19.69 60.01
C ALA A 315 -21.57 -18.25 60.45
N GLY A 316 -20.73 -18.08 61.48
CA GLY A 316 -20.10 -16.78 61.75
C GLY A 316 -19.32 -16.31 60.51
N THR A 317 -18.47 -17.20 59.99
CA THR A 317 -17.80 -17.00 58.69
C THR A 317 -17.84 -18.29 57.89
N LEU A 318 -18.31 -18.22 56.63
CA LEU A 318 -18.21 -19.32 55.67
C LEU A 318 -16.96 -19.14 54.80
N VAL A 319 -16.01 -20.07 54.87
CA VAL A 319 -14.76 -20.02 54.09
C VAL A 319 -14.72 -21.17 53.10
N VAL A 320 -14.69 -20.86 51.80
CA VAL A 320 -14.52 -21.85 50.72
C VAL A 320 -13.16 -21.68 50.07
N GLN A 321 -12.27 -22.65 50.26
CA GLN A 321 -10.89 -22.59 49.78
C GLN A 321 -10.67 -23.40 48.49
N THR A 322 -11.12 -24.65 48.47
CA THR A 322 -10.98 -25.58 47.34
C THR A 322 -12.09 -26.64 47.41
N GLY A 323 -12.25 -27.48 46.37
CA GLY A 323 -13.30 -28.50 46.31
C GLY A 323 -14.55 -28.02 45.59
N THR A 324 -15.56 -28.88 45.51
CA THR A 324 -16.87 -28.57 44.90
C THR A 324 -17.95 -28.81 45.93
N HIS A 325 -18.57 -27.75 46.45
CA HIS A 325 -19.57 -27.85 47.52
C HIS A 325 -20.94 -27.41 47.01
N THR A 326 -21.96 -28.22 47.28
CA THR A 326 -23.33 -27.99 46.83
C THR A 326 -24.17 -27.53 48.01
N PHE A 327 -24.86 -26.40 47.85
CA PHE A 327 -25.80 -25.88 48.85
C PHE A 327 -27.20 -25.85 48.25
N ASP A 328 -28.05 -26.77 48.69
CA ASP A 328 -29.46 -26.82 48.31
C ASP A 328 -30.37 -26.20 49.37
N GLY A 329 -29.91 -26.14 50.63
CA GLY A 329 -30.53 -25.33 51.68
C GLY A 329 -29.98 -23.89 51.74
N SER A 330 -30.76 -22.99 52.35
CA SER A 330 -30.44 -21.56 52.41
C SER A 330 -29.12 -21.29 53.15
N ILE A 331 -28.32 -20.36 52.64
CA ILE A 331 -27.08 -19.91 53.29
C ILE A 331 -27.34 -18.58 53.99
N ALA A 332 -27.14 -18.53 55.31
CA ALA A 332 -27.29 -17.35 56.15
C ALA A 332 -26.03 -17.15 57.03
N SER A 333 -24.90 -16.84 56.39
CA SER A 333 -23.65 -16.52 57.08
C SER A 333 -23.46 -15.01 57.19
N ALA A 334 -22.88 -14.53 58.30
CA ALA A 334 -22.59 -13.10 58.47
C ALA A 334 -21.52 -12.68 57.45
N ASP A 335 -20.40 -13.40 57.45
CA ASP A 335 -19.28 -13.18 56.54
C ASP A 335 -19.05 -14.37 55.59
N ILE A 336 -18.60 -14.10 54.36
CA ILE A 336 -18.30 -15.14 53.36
C ILE A 336 -16.94 -14.87 52.69
N GLU A 337 -16.05 -15.86 52.69
CA GLU A 337 -14.78 -15.85 51.99
C GLU A 337 -14.72 -16.91 50.88
N LEU A 338 -14.63 -16.46 49.63
CA LEU A 338 -14.62 -17.28 48.42
C LEU A 338 -13.21 -17.31 47.81
N ASN A 339 -12.37 -18.15 48.39
CA ASN A 339 -10.93 -18.20 48.12
C ASN A 339 -10.54 -19.19 47.01
N GLY A 340 -11.44 -20.09 46.59
CA GLY A 340 -11.25 -21.01 45.46
C GLY A 340 -12.33 -22.08 45.38
N GLY A 341 -12.10 -23.13 44.58
CA GLY A 341 -13.08 -24.21 44.39
C GLY A 341 -14.34 -23.79 43.63
N SER A 342 -15.43 -24.53 43.83
CA SER A 342 -16.73 -24.25 43.24
C SER A 342 -17.85 -24.38 44.27
N ILE A 343 -18.79 -23.45 44.23
CA ILE A 343 -20.08 -23.52 44.90
C ILE A 343 -21.15 -23.82 43.86
N GLN A 344 -22.00 -24.81 44.14
CA GLN A 344 -23.12 -25.26 43.32
C GLN A 344 -24.41 -25.31 44.15
N GLY A 345 -25.50 -25.76 43.54
CA GLY A 345 -26.77 -26.02 44.23
C GLY A 345 -27.88 -25.02 43.89
N SER A 346 -29.04 -25.28 44.47
CA SER A 346 -30.28 -24.59 44.16
C SER A 346 -30.56 -23.37 45.05
N ALA A 347 -29.88 -23.24 46.19
CA ALA A 347 -30.08 -22.12 47.11
C ALA A 347 -29.41 -20.83 46.66
N ASP A 348 -30.01 -19.71 47.08
CA ASP A 348 -29.40 -18.39 46.97
C ASP A 348 -28.20 -18.29 47.91
N ILE A 349 -27.11 -17.69 47.43
CA ILE A 349 -25.97 -17.29 48.23
C ILE A 349 -26.16 -15.81 48.57
N VAL A 350 -26.36 -15.48 49.84
CA VAL A 350 -26.59 -14.11 50.29
C VAL A 350 -25.43 -13.66 51.18
N ILE A 351 -24.73 -12.61 50.77
CA ILE A 351 -23.75 -11.91 51.62
C ILE A 351 -24.52 -10.85 52.41
N SER A 352 -24.53 -10.99 53.72
CA SER A 352 -25.32 -10.15 54.63
C SER A 352 -24.53 -9.04 55.30
N ASP A 353 -23.22 -9.24 55.53
CA ASP A 353 -22.30 -8.22 56.06
C ASP A 353 -21.03 -8.10 55.16
N LEU A 354 -19.95 -8.83 55.46
CA LEU A 354 -18.70 -8.74 54.69
C LEU A 354 -18.48 -9.96 53.78
N GLY A 355 -18.07 -9.71 52.55
CA GLY A 355 -17.72 -10.75 51.58
C GLY A 355 -16.39 -10.47 50.89
N THR A 356 -15.58 -11.50 50.69
CA THR A 356 -14.42 -11.46 49.79
C THR A 356 -14.52 -12.56 48.75
N TRP A 357 -14.33 -12.22 47.48
CA TRP A 357 -14.25 -13.18 46.39
C TRP A 357 -12.88 -13.04 45.72
N ALA A 358 -12.09 -14.11 45.76
CA ALA A 358 -10.77 -14.17 45.15
C ALA A 358 -10.75 -15.09 43.92
N SER A 359 -11.26 -16.33 44.02
CA SER A 359 -11.15 -17.29 42.89
C SER A 359 -12.16 -18.44 42.81
N THR A 360 -13.31 -18.37 43.49
CA THR A 360 -14.34 -19.43 43.45
C THR A 360 -15.20 -19.37 42.19
N VAL A 361 -15.60 -20.54 41.67
CA VAL A 361 -16.69 -20.65 40.67
C VAL A 361 -18.03 -20.66 41.39
N VAL A 362 -18.83 -19.62 41.19
CA VAL A 362 -20.17 -19.50 41.77
C VAL A 362 -21.20 -19.89 40.69
N GLY A 363 -21.64 -21.16 40.69
CA GLY A 363 -22.58 -21.73 39.71
C GLY A 363 -23.78 -22.39 40.40
N GLY A 364 -24.78 -22.88 39.68
CA GLY A 364 -26.03 -23.40 40.26
C GLY A 364 -27.26 -22.58 39.83
N THR A 365 -28.45 -22.93 40.34
CA THR A 365 -29.71 -22.30 39.89
C THR A 365 -30.22 -21.16 40.76
N GLY A 366 -29.70 -21.00 41.98
CA GLY A 366 -30.02 -19.88 42.86
C GLY A 366 -29.37 -18.56 42.42
N GLN A 367 -29.67 -17.46 43.11
CA GLN A 367 -29.04 -16.15 42.93
C GLN A 367 -27.77 -16.00 43.78
N PHE A 368 -26.88 -15.10 43.39
CA PHE A 368 -25.79 -14.59 44.22
C PHE A 368 -26.07 -13.13 44.59
N VAL A 369 -26.40 -12.86 45.85
CA VAL A 369 -26.95 -11.58 46.29
C VAL A 369 -26.00 -10.91 47.27
N VAL A 370 -25.65 -9.65 46.99
CA VAL A 370 -25.03 -8.76 47.98
C VAL A 370 -26.15 -7.92 48.58
N ALA A 371 -26.46 -8.13 49.86
CA ALA A 371 -27.58 -7.47 50.53
C ALA A 371 -27.34 -5.96 50.71
N ARG A 372 -28.41 -5.21 51.03
CA ARG A 372 -28.29 -3.78 51.37
C ARG A 372 -27.47 -3.63 52.64
N GLY A 373 -26.47 -2.75 52.61
CA GLY A 373 -25.54 -2.54 53.73
C GLY A 373 -24.34 -3.50 53.75
N ALA A 374 -24.39 -4.59 52.99
CA ALA A 374 -23.28 -5.52 52.84
C ALA A 374 -22.21 -4.97 51.89
N THR A 375 -20.97 -5.44 52.05
CA THR A 375 -19.84 -5.12 51.18
C THR A 375 -19.22 -6.41 50.61
N LEU A 376 -19.06 -6.47 49.29
CA LEU A 376 -18.32 -7.54 48.60
C LEU A 376 -17.05 -6.97 47.94
N ALA A 377 -15.88 -7.45 48.33
CA ALA A 377 -14.62 -7.16 47.67
C ALA A 377 -14.28 -8.25 46.65
N LEU A 378 -14.14 -7.86 45.38
CA LEU A 378 -13.52 -8.68 44.32
C LEU A 378 -12.02 -8.43 44.34
N ALA A 379 -11.28 -9.38 44.91
CA ALA A 379 -9.83 -9.33 45.08
C ALA A 379 -9.08 -9.87 43.85
N SER A 380 -7.78 -10.15 43.96
CA SER A 380 -7.00 -10.75 42.88
C SER A 380 -7.48 -12.17 42.54
N GLY A 381 -7.59 -12.48 41.25
CA GLY A 381 -7.91 -13.81 40.74
C GLY A 381 -8.97 -13.79 39.64
N THR A 382 -9.65 -14.91 39.44
CA THR A 382 -10.71 -15.06 38.43
C THR A 382 -12.04 -15.32 39.14
N HIS A 383 -12.95 -14.36 39.04
CA HIS A 383 -14.30 -14.42 39.63
C HIS A 383 -15.25 -15.01 38.60
N SER A 384 -15.49 -16.32 38.65
CA SER A 384 -16.34 -17.01 37.66
C SER A 384 -17.79 -17.03 38.12
N LEU A 385 -18.62 -16.17 37.52
CA LEU A 385 -20.04 -16.09 37.75
C LEU A 385 -20.82 -16.97 36.75
N GLN A 386 -21.41 -18.06 37.22
CA GLN A 386 -22.20 -19.02 36.42
C GLN A 386 -23.67 -19.11 36.87
N ARG A 387 -24.09 -18.19 37.75
CA ARG A 387 -25.47 -17.98 38.20
C ARG A 387 -25.76 -16.48 38.25
N ASN A 388 -27.02 -16.05 38.28
CA ASN A 388 -27.35 -14.62 38.28
C ASN A 388 -26.90 -13.92 39.57
N MET A 389 -26.31 -12.74 39.44
CA MET A 389 -25.86 -11.90 40.54
C MET A 389 -26.67 -10.62 40.65
N VAL A 390 -27.05 -10.24 41.87
CA VAL A 390 -27.72 -8.97 42.16
C VAL A 390 -26.96 -8.25 43.28
N ASN A 391 -26.44 -7.06 43.00
CA ASN A 391 -25.80 -6.21 44.01
C ASN A 391 -26.77 -5.13 44.51
N HIS A 392 -27.23 -5.23 45.76
CA HIS A 392 -27.95 -4.15 46.45
C HIS A 392 -27.06 -3.32 47.39
N GLY A 393 -25.84 -3.78 47.68
CA GLY A 393 -24.90 -3.17 48.61
C GLY A 393 -23.75 -2.45 47.91
N GLN A 394 -22.54 -2.55 48.49
CA GLN A 394 -21.32 -2.02 47.92
C GLN A 394 -20.43 -3.15 47.38
N LEU A 395 -20.10 -3.11 46.09
CA LEU A 395 -19.13 -4.00 45.46
C LEU A 395 -17.85 -3.22 45.16
N ASN A 396 -16.73 -3.66 45.71
CA ASN A 396 -15.41 -3.08 45.44
C ASN A 396 -14.64 -4.02 44.50
N TRP A 397 -14.36 -3.57 43.29
CA TRP A 397 -13.59 -4.30 42.30
C TRP A 397 -12.16 -3.76 42.24
N ASP A 398 -11.29 -4.40 43.01
CA ASP A 398 -9.92 -3.93 43.25
C ASP A 398 -8.88 -4.75 42.48
N GLY A 399 -9.26 -5.92 41.96
CA GLY A 399 -8.39 -6.75 41.12
C GLY A 399 -9.12 -7.90 40.43
N GLY A 400 -8.39 -8.61 39.56
CA GLY A 400 -8.87 -9.82 38.91
C GLY A 400 -9.84 -9.59 37.74
N SER A 401 -10.25 -10.69 37.13
CA SER A 401 -11.22 -10.70 36.03
C SER A 401 -12.58 -11.22 36.50
N LEU A 402 -13.66 -10.58 36.05
CA LEU A 402 -15.03 -11.05 36.25
C LEU A 402 -15.49 -11.82 34.99
N VAL A 403 -15.62 -13.14 35.13
CA VAL A 403 -15.91 -14.04 34.00
C VAL A 403 -17.35 -14.52 34.09
N PHE A 404 -18.13 -14.23 33.05
CA PHE A 404 -19.53 -14.61 32.97
C PHE A 404 -19.69 -15.93 32.22
N GLY A 405 -20.18 -16.97 32.89
CA GLY A 405 -20.53 -18.25 32.28
C GLY A 405 -22.04 -18.39 32.12
N ASN A 406 -22.64 -17.56 31.25
CA ASN A 406 -24.09 -17.49 30.98
C ASN A 406 -24.89 -16.90 32.16
N ALA A 407 -24.34 -15.87 32.80
CA ALA A 407 -24.94 -15.19 33.94
C ALA A 407 -25.30 -13.73 33.63
N SER A 408 -26.27 -13.19 34.36
CA SER A 408 -26.50 -11.74 34.43
C SER A 408 -25.95 -11.18 35.74
N PHE A 409 -25.34 -10.01 35.69
CA PHE A 409 -24.99 -9.20 36.86
C PHE A 409 -25.77 -7.90 36.81
N THR A 410 -26.72 -7.73 37.74
CA THR A 410 -27.48 -6.50 37.92
C THR A 410 -26.90 -5.72 39.11
N ASN A 411 -26.34 -4.55 38.86
CA ASN A 411 -25.90 -3.61 39.87
C ASN A 411 -27.03 -2.62 40.20
N LEU A 412 -27.67 -2.78 41.37
CA LEU A 412 -28.69 -1.86 41.92
C LEU A 412 -28.11 -0.93 43.01
N GLY A 413 -26.98 -1.31 43.62
CA GLY A 413 -26.27 -0.58 44.65
C GLY A 413 -25.10 0.24 44.09
N SER A 414 -23.94 0.13 44.73
CA SER A 414 -22.69 0.78 44.31
C SER A 414 -21.69 -0.25 43.82
N LEU A 415 -21.09 -0.02 42.66
CA LEU A 415 -19.93 -0.72 42.12
C LEU A 415 -18.75 0.26 42.04
N VAL A 416 -17.64 -0.03 42.69
CA VAL A 416 -16.43 0.80 42.66
C VAL A 416 -15.28 0.01 42.07
N ALA A 417 -14.84 0.36 40.85
CA ALA A 417 -13.67 -0.22 40.21
C ALA A 417 -12.43 0.62 40.51
N SER A 418 -11.58 0.17 41.45
CA SER A 418 -10.52 1.01 42.03
C SER A 418 -9.10 0.67 41.57
N SER A 419 -8.92 -0.43 40.81
CA SER A 419 -7.58 -0.91 40.43
C SER A 419 -6.78 0.05 39.56
N ASN A 420 -5.47 0.13 39.84
CA ASN A 420 -4.47 0.81 39.01
C ASN A 420 -3.95 -0.05 37.85
N THR A 421 -4.39 -1.31 37.75
CA THR A 421 -4.11 -2.22 36.65
C THR A 421 -5.39 -2.50 35.86
N THR A 422 -5.31 -3.35 34.83
CA THR A 422 -6.47 -3.71 34.02
C THR A 422 -7.46 -4.59 34.79
N LEU A 423 -8.71 -4.13 34.87
CA LEU A 423 -9.88 -4.89 35.31
C LEU A 423 -10.66 -5.34 34.09
N SER A 424 -10.93 -6.65 33.97
CA SER A 424 -11.60 -7.21 32.79
C SER A 424 -12.89 -7.94 33.15
N ALA A 425 -13.98 -7.58 32.49
CA ALA A 425 -15.23 -8.34 32.49
C ALA A 425 -15.49 -8.92 31.09
N PHE A 426 -15.75 -10.22 30.99
CA PHE A 426 -16.01 -10.87 29.69
C PHE A 426 -16.82 -12.16 29.80
N GLY A 427 -17.46 -12.54 28.69
CA GLY A 427 -18.17 -13.81 28.55
C GLY A 427 -17.22 -15.00 28.35
N GLY A 428 -17.35 -16.01 29.22
CA GLY A 428 -16.69 -17.31 29.19
C GLY A 428 -17.34 -18.33 28.24
N PRO A 429 -16.91 -19.62 28.25
CA PRO A 429 -17.35 -20.63 27.29
C PRO A 429 -18.88 -20.85 27.30
N PRO A 430 -19.50 -21.14 26.12
CA PRO A 430 -20.95 -21.15 25.97
C PRO A 430 -21.64 -22.28 26.75
N GLY A 431 -22.78 -21.97 27.36
CA GLY A 431 -23.58 -22.88 28.18
C GLY A 431 -25.01 -22.37 28.43
N GLY A 432 -25.74 -22.00 27.37
CA GLY A 432 -27.21 -21.98 27.35
C GLY A 432 -27.95 -20.65 27.60
N ALA A 433 -27.41 -19.70 28.37
CA ALA A 433 -28.03 -18.38 28.61
C ALA A 433 -27.14 -17.20 28.12
N SER A 434 -27.72 -16.02 27.89
CA SER A 434 -26.97 -14.84 27.45
C SER A 434 -26.32 -14.12 28.63
N ASN A 435 -25.03 -13.78 28.54
CA ASN A 435 -24.40 -12.93 29.55
C ASN A 435 -24.99 -11.50 29.48
N LEU A 436 -25.04 -10.81 30.62
CA LEU A 436 -25.45 -9.41 30.69
C LEU A 436 -24.76 -8.73 31.87
N PHE A 437 -24.20 -7.54 31.65
CA PHE A 437 -23.86 -6.62 32.71
C PHE A 437 -24.84 -5.45 32.68
N ASP A 438 -25.62 -5.27 33.74
CA ASP A 438 -26.67 -4.26 33.81
C ASP A 438 -26.43 -3.32 35.01
N ASN A 439 -26.06 -2.09 34.71
CA ASN A 439 -25.86 -1.04 35.70
C ASN A 439 -27.07 -0.12 35.78
N GLN A 440 -27.91 -0.34 36.79
CA GLN A 440 -29.05 0.51 37.15
C GLN A 440 -28.74 1.41 38.37
N GLY A 441 -27.74 1.04 39.17
CA GLY A 441 -27.23 1.78 40.33
C GLY A 441 -26.05 2.69 39.99
N SER A 442 -25.14 2.86 40.95
CA SER A 442 -23.92 3.66 40.77
C SER A 442 -22.74 2.78 40.36
N PHE A 443 -22.03 3.17 39.31
CA PHE A 443 -20.73 2.61 38.94
C PHE A 443 -19.67 3.72 38.90
N VAL A 444 -18.64 3.60 39.75
CA VAL A 444 -17.53 4.55 39.84
C VAL A 444 -16.20 3.87 39.51
N LYS A 445 -15.46 4.42 38.55
CA LYS A 445 -14.10 4.01 38.17
C LYS A 445 -13.07 5.00 38.76
N LYS A 446 -12.13 4.53 39.60
CA LYS A 446 -11.19 5.38 40.38
C LYS A 446 -9.70 5.17 40.15
N GLY A 447 -9.26 3.99 39.73
CA GLY A 447 -7.82 3.72 39.59
C GLY A 447 -7.24 4.16 38.25
N ALA A 448 -5.91 4.30 38.14
CA ALA A 448 -5.26 4.76 36.91
C ALA A 448 -5.30 3.74 35.75
N GLY A 449 -5.67 2.48 36.02
CA GLY A 449 -5.69 1.41 35.02
C GLY A 449 -6.92 1.45 34.09
N THR A 450 -7.03 0.45 33.21
CA THR A 450 -8.19 0.27 32.33
C THR A 450 -9.27 -0.57 33.02
N CYS A 451 -10.52 -0.10 33.04
CA CYS A 451 -11.66 -0.97 33.31
C CYS A 451 -12.34 -1.32 31.99
N GLN A 452 -12.33 -2.60 31.62
CA GLN A 452 -12.79 -3.05 30.31
C GLN A 452 -13.90 -4.10 30.39
N PHE A 453 -14.94 -3.91 29.59
CA PHE A 453 -15.95 -4.90 29.27
C PHE A 453 -15.68 -5.36 27.86
N THR A 454 -15.34 -6.64 27.67
CA THR A 454 -14.89 -7.15 26.38
C THR A 454 -15.58 -8.46 26.04
N THR A 455 -15.51 -8.84 24.78
CA THR A 455 -15.85 -10.19 24.34
C THR A 455 -14.58 -11.05 24.34
N SER A 456 -14.70 -12.31 24.75
CA SER A 456 -13.60 -13.29 24.74
C SER A 456 -14.05 -14.57 24.03
N SER A 457 -15.02 -15.28 24.60
CA SER A 457 -15.65 -16.46 23.98
C SER A 457 -17.15 -16.34 23.77
N SER A 458 -17.82 -15.45 24.50
CA SER A 458 -19.23 -15.11 24.31
C SER A 458 -19.44 -13.60 24.52
N ALA A 459 -20.52 -13.06 23.95
CA ALA A 459 -20.86 -11.64 24.10
C ALA A 459 -21.18 -11.30 25.56
N LEU A 460 -20.82 -10.09 25.99
CA LEU A 460 -21.20 -9.50 27.28
C LEU A 460 -21.78 -8.10 27.06
N PRO A 461 -23.02 -7.96 26.57
CA PRO A 461 -23.65 -6.65 26.44
C PRO A 461 -23.63 -5.89 27.77
N VAL A 462 -23.37 -4.59 27.70
CA VAL A 462 -23.43 -3.66 28.84
C VAL A 462 -24.68 -2.80 28.71
N HIS A 463 -25.58 -2.88 29.68
CA HIS A 463 -26.70 -1.95 29.81
C HIS A 463 -26.36 -0.94 30.90
N HIS A 464 -26.51 0.34 30.58
CA HIS A 464 -26.23 1.43 31.50
C HIS A 464 -27.44 2.37 31.57
N SER A 465 -28.18 2.31 32.68
CA SER A 465 -29.33 3.18 32.98
C SER A 465 -29.21 3.95 34.32
N GLY A 466 -28.19 3.62 35.11
CA GLY A 466 -27.86 4.28 36.38
C GLY A 466 -26.86 5.44 36.23
N THR A 467 -25.96 5.62 37.19
CA THR A 467 -24.86 6.61 37.10
C THR A 467 -23.53 5.94 36.78
N LEU A 468 -22.73 6.54 35.91
CA LEU A 468 -21.37 6.12 35.58
C LEU A 468 -20.40 7.28 35.72
N GLU A 469 -19.48 7.18 36.67
CA GLU A 469 -18.46 8.20 36.95
C GLU A 469 -17.06 7.60 36.74
N VAL A 470 -16.23 8.27 35.94
CA VAL A 470 -14.84 7.90 35.70
C VAL A 470 -13.94 9.02 36.22
N THR A 471 -13.34 8.76 37.39
CA THR A 471 -12.51 9.73 38.13
C THR A 471 -11.01 9.56 37.87
N ALA A 472 -10.59 8.45 37.22
CA ALA A 472 -9.22 8.25 36.74
C ALA A 472 -9.14 7.12 35.67
N GLY A 473 -8.14 7.19 34.80
CA GLY A 473 -7.74 6.12 33.88
C GLY A 473 -8.66 5.95 32.67
N THR A 474 -8.76 4.72 32.15
CA THR A 474 -9.54 4.41 30.94
C THR A 474 -10.79 3.58 31.26
N LEU A 475 -11.92 3.93 30.64
CA LEU A 475 -13.11 3.09 30.56
C LEU A 475 -13.25 2.55 29.13
N ARG A 476 -13.35 1.24 28.98
CA ARG A 476 -13.50 0.59 27.67
C ARG A 476 -14.70 -0.35 27.63
N ILE A 477 -15.66 -0.08 26.76
CA ILE A 477 -16.84 -0.93 26.56
C ILE A 477 -16.76 -1.49 25.14
N ALA A 478 -16.17 -2.67 25.01
CA ALA A 478 -15.88 -3.34 23.74
C ALA A 478 -16.78 -4.56 23.47
N SER A 479 -17.97 -4.57 24.06
CA SER A 479 -18.92 -5.68 23.98
C SER A 479 -20.32 -5.27 23.50
N GLY A 480 -20.50 -4.02 23.10
CA GLY A 480 -21.80 -3.44 22.73
C GLY A 480 -22.78 -3.30 23.90
N GLY A 481 -23.99 -2.85 23.60
CA GLY A 481 -25.09 -2.76 24.57
C GLY A 481 -25.94 -1.49 24.46
N THR A 482 -26.50 -1.04 25.58
CA THR A 482 -27.33 0.18 25.66
C THR A 482 -26.74 1.17 26.65
N VAL A 483 -26.72 2.43 26.25
CA VAL A 483 -26.34 3.56 27.11
C VAL A 483 -27.54 4.49 27.16
N ASP A 484 -28.29 4.42 28.25
CA ASP A 484 -29.56 5.11 28.47
C ASP A 484 -29.41 6.31 29.44
N ALA A 485 -28.20 6.52 29.99
CA ALA A 485 -27.89 7.57 30.94
C ALA A 485 -26.49 8.20 30.68
N PRO A 486 -26.22 9.43 31.17
CA PRO A 486 -24.94 10.11 30.98
C PRO A 486 -23.74 9.40 31.62
N ILE A 487 -22.57 9.57 31.02
CA ILE A 487 -21.27 9.15 31.56
C ILE A 487 -20.49 10.41 31.97
N ASP A 488 -20.22 10.55 33.27
CA ASP A 488 -19.31 11.58 33.78
C ASP A 488 -17.87 11.06 33.68
N ALA A 489 -17.09 11.60 32.75
CA ALA A 489 -15.71 11.22 32.52
C ALA A 489 -14.72 12.34 32.88
N THR A 490 -15.07 13.22 33.83
CA THR A 490 -14.26 14.39 34.26
C THR A 490 -12.85 14.05 34.72
N GLY A 491 -12.60 12.82 35.18
CA GLY A 491 -11.26 12.35 35.54
C GLY A 491 -10.67 11.30 34.59
N ALA A 492 -11.36 10.97 33.50
CA ALA A 492 -10.90 9.95 32.56
C ALA A 492 -9.79 10.50 31.63
N ASN A 493 -8.82 9.64 31.30
CA ASN A 493 -7.94 9.91 30.17
C ASN A 493 -8.65 9.55 28.86
N GLU A 494 -9.43 8.46 28.89
CA GLU A 494 -9.97 7.82 27.71
C GLU A 494 -11.31 7.13 28.00
N VAL A 495 -12.25 7.28 27.07
CA VAL A 495 -13.47 6.48 26.98
C VAL A 495 -13.53 5.84 25.59
N GLU A 496 -13.53 4.51 25.54
CA GLU A 496 -13.61 3.76 24.28
C GLU A 496 -14.89 2.93 24.20
N PHE A 497 -15.57 3.03 23.07
CA PHE A 497 -16.68 2.17 22.67
C PHE A 497 -16.28 1.27 21.50
N SER A 498 -16.67 0.00 21.54
CA SER A 498 -16.59 -0.92 20.41
C SER A 498 -17.75 -1.92 20.38
N GLY A 499 -18.27 -2.19 19.19
CA GLY A 499 -19.42 -3.06 18.96
C GLY A 499 -20.71 -2.30 18.62
N VAL A 500 -21.84 -2.98 18.76
CA VAL A 500 -23.16 -2.42 18.43
C VAL A 500 -23.76 -1.75 19.66
N PHE A 501 -24.10 -0.47 19.56
CA PHE A 501 -24.67 0.30 20.66
C PHE A 501 -26.02 0.93 20.30
N THR A 502 -26.86 1.10 21.31
CA THR A 502 -28.00 2.02 21.29
C THR A 502 -27.77 3.10 22.32
N PHE A 503 -27.77 4.37 21.91
CA PHE A 503 -27.63 5.53 22.79
C PHE A 503 -28.98 6.26 22.92
N ALA A 504 -29.37 6.61 24.14
CA ALA A 504 -30.46 7.55 24.37
C ALA A 504 -30.03 9.00 24.08
N SER A 505 -30.99 9.92 23.92
CA SER A 505 -30.72 11.34 23.62
C SER A 505 -29.89 12.06 24.68
N ASP A 506 -29.99 11.63 25.92
CA ASP A 506 -29.31 12.15 27.10
C ASP A 506 -28.06 11.33 27.47
N ALA A 507 -27.73 10.27 26.72
CA ALA A 507 -26.53 9.46 26.91
C ALA A 507 -25.27 10.18 26.37
N ILE A 508 -24.91 11.27 27.02
CA ILE A 508 -23.73 12.09 26.70
C ILE A 508 -22.52 11.67 27.54
N VAL A 509 -21.33 11.75 26.95
CA VAL A 509 -20.05 11.65 27.67
C VAL A 509 -19.60 13.08 27.99
N THR A 510 -19.30 13.36 29.26
CA THR A 510 -18.86 14.69 29.73
C THR A 510 -17.46 14.61 30.32
N GLY A 511 -16.77 15.75 30.48
CA GLY A 511 -15.52 15.80 31.24
C GLY A 511 -14.22 15.68 30.43
N ASP A 512 -14.28 15.91 29.12
CA ASP A 512 -13.12 16.04 28.23
C ASP A 512 -12.14 14.85 28.08
N PRO A 513 -12.60 13.58 28.03
CA PRO A 513 -11.70 12.46 27.73
C PRO A 513 -11.29 12.41 26.25
N ASP A 514 -10.21 11.71 25.93
CA ASP A 514 -10.06 11.19 24.57
C ASP A 514 -11.18 10.16 24.33
N LEU A 515 -11.98 10.38 23.28
CA LEU A 515 -13.20 9.63 22.99
C LEU A 515 -13.00 8.81 21.73
N PHE A 516 -13.04 7.48 21.87
CA PHE A 516 -12.82 6.54 20.78
C PHE A 516 -14.09 5.78 20.43
N TYR A 517 -14.53 5.90 19.18
CA TYR A 517 -15.54 5.03 18.59
C TYR A 517 -14.86 4.05 17.63
N ASN A 518 -14.49 2.88 18.16
CA ASN A 518 -13.69 1.88 17.46
C ASN A 518 -14.56 0.69 17.03
N ALA A 519 -14.86 0.59 15.74
CA ALA A 519 -15.78 -0.39 15.15
C ALA A 519 -17.19 -0.30 15.76
N VAL A 520 -17.64 0.93 16.04
CA VAL A 520 -18.97 1.18 16.58
C VAL A 520 -20.00 1.28 15.47
N THR A 521 -21.13 0.60 15.65
CA THR A 521 -22.32 0.80 14.83
C THR A 521 -23.43 1.31 15.74
N ALA A 522 -23.78 2.59 15.61
CA ALA A 522 -24.79 3.25 16.44
C ALA A 522 -25.23 4.59 15.85
N ALA A 523 -26.41 5.05 16.26
CA ALA A 523 -26.76 6.47 16.19
C ALA A 523 -26.45 7.12 17.55
N VAL A 524 -25.85 8.31 17.53
CA VAL A 524 -25.54 9.15 18.69
C VAL A 524 -26.46 10.38 18.59
N PRO A 525 -27.63 10.35 19.26
CA PRO A 525 -28.62 11.43 19.19
C PRO A 525 -28.24 12.69 19.98
N GLY A 526 -27.44 12.53 21.04
CA GLY A 526 -26.95 13.65 21.86
C GLY A 526 -25.73 14.36 21.24
N PRO A 527 -25.40 15.58 21.70
CA PRO A 527 -24.16 16.26 21.31
C PRO A 527 -22.92 15.53 21.84
N VAL A 528 -21.81 15.66 21.11
CA VAL A 528 -20.50 15.16 21.52
C VAL A 528 -19.58 16.34 21.75
N ALA A 529 -19.09 16.51 22.99
CA ALA A 529 -18.20 17.60 23.36
C ALA A 529 -17.02 17.04 24.17
N THR A 530 -15.79 17.27 23.69
CA THR A 530 -14.56 16.95 24.42
C THR A 530 -13.43 17.91 24.04
N THR A 531 -12.61 18.37 24.99
CA THR A 531 -11.37 19.08 24.61
C THR A 531 -10.23 18.14 24.19
N GLY A 532 -10.41 16.82 24.34
CA GLY A 532 -9.51 15.77 23.87
C GLY A 532 -9.65 15.39 22.39
N LEU A 533 -9.06 14.27 22.03
CA LEU A 533 -9.18 13.65 20.72
C LEU A 533 -10.52 12.92 20.58
N LEU A 534 -11.29 13.22 19.53
CA LEU A 534 -12.35 12.34 19.03
C LEU A 534 -11.81 11.50 17.88
N GLN A 535 -11.72 10.19 18.07
CA GLN A 535 -11.26 9.26 17.04
C GLN A 535 -12.37 8.31 16.59
N LEU A 536 -12.57 8.24 15.27
CA LEU A 536 -13.47 7.31 14.60
C LEU A 536 -12.63 6.30 13.80
N SER A 537 -12.86 5.01 14.07
CA SER A 537 -12.12 3.94 13.41
C SER A 537 -13.02 2.73 13.17
N GLY A 538 -13.48 2.54 11.95
CA GLY A 538 -14.32 1.41 11.57
C GLY A 538 -15.78 1.57 12.01
N GLY A 539 -16.63 0.61 11.65
CA GLY A 539 -18.06 0.68 11.96
C GLY A 539 -18.81 1.75 11.16
N ALA A 540 -19.97 2.16 11.68
CA ALA A 540 -20.84 3.17 11.10
C ALA A 540 -21.56 3.95 12.22
N VAL A 541 -21.01 5.11 12.57
CA VAL A 541 -21.58 6.00 13.59
C VAL A 541 -22.31 7.14 12.92
N VAL A 542 -23.57 7.36 13.31
CA VAL A 542 -24.39 8.48 12.87
C VAL A 542 -24.46 9.50 14.01
N PHE A 543 -23.89 10.68 13.83
CA PHE A 543 -23.99 11.79 14.79
C PHE A 543 -25.12 12.72 14.38
N GLU A 544 -26.19 12.76 15.18
CA GLU A 544 -27.38 13.56 14.87
C GLU A 544 -27.28 15.01 15.35
N ASN A 545 -26.25 15.33 16.13
CA ASN A 545 -26.09 16.64 16.78
C ASN A 545 -24.63 17.11 16.74
N THR A 546 -24.39 18.34 17.18
CA THR A 546 -23.09 19.01 17.09
C THR A 546 -21.97 18.19 17.74
N ILE A 547 -20.82 18.17 17.05
CA ILE A 547 -19.58 17.56 17.50
C ILE A 547 -18.57 18.69 17.75
N GLU A 548 -18.15 18.86 18.99
CA GLU A 548 -17.09 19.78 19.41
C GLU A 548 -15.92 18.95 19.96
N CYS A 549 -14.78 18.98 19.29
CA CYS A 549 -13.59 18.27 19.76
C CYS A 549 -12.30 19.11 19.67
N GLY A 550 -11.36 18.88 20.60
CA GLY A 550 -10.04 19.52 20.54
C GLY A 550 -9.24 19.09 19.31
N ALA A 551 -9.28 17.78 19.00
CA ALA A 551 -8.80 17.22 17.75
C ALA A 551 -9.77 16.16 17.23
N PHE A 552 -9.84 16.01 15.91
CA PHE A 552 -10.64 14.98 15.25
C PHE A 552 -9.74 14.09 14.39
N LEU A 553 -9.93 12.78 14.48
CA LEU A 553 -9.25 11.80 13.64
C LEU A 553 -10.23 10.76 13.10
N LEU A 554 -10.38 10.70 11.78
CA LEU A 554 -11.05 9.62 11.08
C LEU A 554 -10.03 8.71 10.41
N THR A 555 -9.96 7.44 10.79
CA THR A 555 -9.00 6.48 10.21
C THR A 555 -9.63 5.46 9.27
N SER A 556 -10.88 5.06 9.52
CA SER A 556 -11.64 4.09 8.71
C SER A 556 -13.12 4.10 9.12
N GLY A 557 -13.99 3.36 8.41
CA GLY A 557 -15.44 3.29 8.71
C GLY A 557 -16.29 4.17 7.80
N ASN A 558 -17.61 4.03 7.91
CA ASN A 558 -18.60 4.78 7.11
C ASN A 558 -19.51 5.57 8.06
N HIS A 559 -19.16 6.83 8.33
CA HIS A 559 -19.84 7.64 9.34
C HIS A 559 -20.82 8.63 8.70
N THR A 560 -21.72 9.19 9.50
CA THR A 560 -22.65 10.22 9.04
C THR A 560 -22.65 11.37 10.02
N PHE A 561 -22.47 12.60 9.53
CA PHE A 561 -22.51 13.82 10.31
C PHE A 561 -23.76 14.63 9.93
N ASN A 562 -24.80 14.56 10.76
CA ASN A 562 -25.98 15.42 10.63
C ASN A 562 -25.90 16.66 11.53
N GLY A 563 -25.03 16.65 12.54
CA GLY A 563 -24.63 17.84 13.28
C GLY A 563 -23.25 18.38 12.89
N SER A 564 -23.07 19.68 13.01
CA SER A 564 -21.83 20.40 12.63
C SER A 564 -20.62 19.85 13.38
N LEU A 565 -19.51 19.63 12.66
CA LEU A 565 -18.22 19.25 13.24
C LEU A 565 -17.34 20.50 13.39
N ALA A 566 -17.00 20.85 14.64
CA ALA A 566 -16.09 21.93 14.99
C ALA A 566 -14.86 21.38 15.72
N SER A 567 -13.68 21.55 15.12
CA SER A 567 -12.40 21.23 15.75
C SER A 567 -11.30 22.17 15.27
N GLY A 568 -10.26 22.33 16.09
CA GLY A 568 -9.05 23.05 15.69
C GLY A 568 -8.17 22.25 14.73
N ASN A 569 -8.15 20.92 14.88
CA ASN A 569 -7.33 20.03 14.06
C ASN A 569 -8.17 18.88 13.49
N LEU A 570 -8.36 18.84 12.18
CA LEU A 570 -9.18 17.84 11.49
C LEU A 570 -8.33 16.88 10.64
N GLN A 571 -8.26 15.60 11.00
CA GLN A 571 -7.49 14.60 10.25
C GLN A 571 -8.37 13.53 9.61
N PHE A 572 -8.33 13.44 8.28
CA PHE A 572 -9.12 12.52 7.45
C PHE A 572 -8.20 11.50 6.76
N ASN A 573 -7.89 10.43 7.47
CA ASN A 573 -6.87 9.43 7.11
C ASN A 573 -7.43 8.15 6.48
N GLY A 574 -8.76 8.07 6.27
CA GLY A 574 -9.42 6.92 5.63
C GLY A 574 -10.93 6.92 5.83
N GLY A 575 -11.59 5.85 5.40
CA GLY A 575 -13.05 5.70 5.53
C GLY A 575 -13.87 6.65 4.65
N SER A 576 -15.14 6.80 5.00
CA SER A 576 -16.07 7.74 4.38
C SER A 576 -16.89 8.46 5.43
N PHE A 577 -17.34 9.66 5.09
CA PHE A 577 -18.42 10.31 5.83
C PHE A 577 -19.43 10.97 4.91
N ASP A 578 -20.71 10.79 5.26
CA ASP A 578 -21.89 11.36 4.61
C ASP A 578 -22.60 12.34 5.57
N GLY A 579 -23.74 12.91 5.19
CA GLY A 579 -24.64 13.64 6.06
C GLY A 579 -25.03 15.03 5.57
N THR A 580 -25.73 15.75 6.44
CA THR A 580 -26.31 17.08 6.14
C THR A 580 -25.50 18.23 6.75
N ALA A 581 -24.52 17.94 7.59
CA ALA A 581 -23.76 18.95 8.31
C ALA A 581 -22.60 19.53 7.51
N ASP A 582 -22.36 20.83 7.73
CA ASP A 582 -21.13 21.48 7.31
C ASP A 582 -19.93 21.02 8.17
N VAL A 583 -18.77 20.92 7.53
CA VAL A 583 -17.50 20.59 8.18
C VAL A 583 -16.53 21.74 7.95
N LEU A 584 -15.99 22.30 9.03
CA LEU A 584 -15.20 23.53 8.99
C LEU A 584 -13.76 23.27 9.45
N VAL A 585 -12.79 23.55 8.57
CA VAL A 585 -11.36 23.59 8.93
C VAL A 585 -11.03 25.02 9.36
N SER A 586 -10.87 25.23 10.67
CA SER A 586 -10.67 26.57 11.25
C SER A 586 -9.21 26.92 11.56
N GLN A 587 -8.34 25.92 11.77
CA GLN A 587 -6.89 26.11 11.96
C GLN A 587 -6.10 25.15 11.06
N SER A 588 -6.00 23.86 11.40
CA SER A 588 -5.27 22.87 10.60
C SER A 588 -6.14 21.69 10.22
N GLY A 589 -5.96 21.18 9.01
CA GLY A 589 -6.60 19.97 8.55
C GLY A 589 -5.69 19.17 7.63
N SER A 590 -5.85 17.85 7.62
CA SER A 590 -5.19 16.97 6.66
C SER A 590 -6.19 16.02 6.03
N TRP A 591 -6.15 15.90 4.71
CA TRP A 591 -6.91 14.91 3.97
C TRP A 591 -5.96 13.97 3.25
N ALA A 592 -6.00 12.68 3.61
CA ALA A 592 -5.14 11.66 3.02
C ALA A 592 -5.90 10.75 2.05
N SER A 593 -7.04 10.18 2.47
CA SER A 593 -7.75 9.17 1.65
C SER A 593 -9.22 8.92 2.06
N THR A 594 -9.91 9.94 2.55
CA THR A 594 -11.32 9.82 2.97
C THR A 594 -12.28 10.16 1.83
N VAL A 595 -13.41 9.45 1.74
CA VAL A 595 -14.52 9.83 0.85
C VAL A 595 -15.44 10.82 1.55
N MET A 596 -15.61 12.00 0.96
CA MET A 596 -16.41 13.11 1.49
C MET A 596 -17.74 13.23 0.73
N GLY A 597 -18.88 12.76 1.25
CA GLY A 597 -20.18 12.76 0.52
C GLY A 597 -21.38 13.39 1.23
N GLY A 598 -22.53 13.48 0.58
CA GLY A 598 -23.71 14.09 1.21
C GLY A 598 -23.90 15.57 0.88
N THR A 599 -24.76 16.23 1.65
CA THR A 599 -25.35 17.53 1.24
C THR A 599 -24.80 18.75 1.98
N GLY A 600 -24.05 18.57 3.07
CA GLY A 600 -23.34 19.67 3.74
C GLY A 600 -22.10 20.12 2.97
N VAL A 601 -21.56 21.28 3.33
CA VAL A 601 -20.39 21.90 2.67
C VAL A 601 -19.11 21.68 3.50
N PHE A 602 -18.02 21.29 2.84
CA PHE A 602 -16.69 21.25 3.46
C PHE A 602 -15.99 22.60 3.24
N THR A 603 -15.77 23.37 4.30
CA THR A 603 -15.21 24.72 4.19
C THR A 603 -13.85 24.80 4.88
N VAL A 604 -12.83 25.21 4.13
CA VAL A 604 -11.56 25.69 4.70
C VAL A 604 -11.70 27.19 4.90
N LEU A 605 -11.82 27.62 6.16
CA LEU A 605 -11.99 29.04 6.49
C LEU A 605 -10.75 29.85 6.13
N ALA A 606 -10.87 31.18 6.04
CA ALA A 606 -9.74 32.08 5.74
C ALA A 606 -8.54 31.95 6.70
N SER A 607 -8.77 31.49 7.95
CA SER A 607 -7.71 31.21 8.93
C SER A 607 -7.20 29.76 8.90
N GLY A 608 -7.84 28.90 8.12
CA GLY A 608 -7.58 27.47 8.06
C GLY A 608 -6.57 27.09 6.97
N GLU A 609 -5.89 25.98 7.22
CA GLU A 609 -4.97 25.31 6.30
C GLU A 609 -5.41 23.86 6.11
N LEU A 610 -5.48 23.39 4.86
CA LEU A 610 -5.78 21.99 4.52
C LEU A 610 -4.64 21.38 3.70
N ASP A 611 -3.99 20.36 4.27
CA ASP A 611 -2.93 19.60 3.60
C ASP A 611 -3.49 18.35 2.91
N LEU A 612 -3.19 18.19 1.62
CA LEU A 612 -3.54 17.01 0.83
C LEU A 612 -2.27 16.23 0.46
N GLY A 613 -2.18 14.98 0.95
CA GLY A 613 -1.05 14.08 0.75
C GLY A 613 -1.24 13.07 -0.39
N ALA A 614 -0.39 12.03 -0.45
CA ALA A 614 -0.24 11.11 -1.58
C ALA A 614 -1.42 10.17 -1.93
N GLY A 615 -2.57 10.25 -1.24
CA GLY A 615 -3.73 9.38 -1.48
C GLY A 615 -4.78 9.97 -2.44
N THR A 616 -5.83 9.20 -2.72
CA THR A 616 -6.95 9.68 -3.56
C THR A 616 -7.99 10.39 -2.69
N HIS A 617 -8.29 11.63 -3.03
CA HIS A 617 -9.20 12.52 -2.31
C HIS A 617 -10.56 12.54 -3.01
N ALA A 618 -11.49 11.67 -2.59
CA ALA A 618 -12.80 11.55 -3.23
C ALA A 618 -13.79 12.60 -2.71
N LEU A 619 -14.11 13.58 -3.55
CA LEU A 619 -15.03 14.68 -3.28
C LEU A 619 -16.40 14.41 -3.90
N GLN A 620 -17.40 14.17 -3.06
CA GLN A 620 -18.80 13.90 -3.40
C GLN A 620 -19.78 14.88 -2.73
N ARG A 621 -19.24 15.99 -2.20
CA ARG A 621 -19.95 17.15 -1.64
C ARG A 621 -19.20 18.43 -2.01
N ASP A 622 -19.82 19.59 -1.90
CA ASP A 622 -19.14 20.85 -2.22
C ASP A 622 -18.01 21.18 -1.24
N LEU A 623 -16.91 21.71 -1.78
CA LEU A 623 -15.76 22.21 -1.05
C LEU A 623 -15.56 23.70 -1.35
N ILE A 624 -15.48 24.52 -0.31
CA ILE A 624 -15.11 25.93 -0.41
C ILE A 624 -13.76 26.13 0.27
N ASN A 625 -12.78 26.66 -0.47
CA ASN A 625 -11.50 27.07 0.09
C ASN A 625 -11.42 28.60 0.18
N GLU A 626 -11.54 29.14 1.39
CA GLU A 626 -11.28 30.56 1.68
C GLU A 626 -9.85 30.80 2.20
N GLY A 627 -9.18 29.76 2.68
CA GLY A 627 -7.85 29.80 3.30
C GLY A 627 -6.74 29.25 2.38
N LEU A 628 -5.83 28.47 2.98
CA LEU A 628 -4.72 27.82 2.28
C LEU A 628 -5.01 26.32 2.08
N MET A 629 -4.87 25.84 0.85
CA MET A 629 -4.89 24.42 0.54
C MET A 629 -3.54 24.01 -0.04
N ASN A 630 -2.78 23.17 0.66
CA ASN A 630 -1.51 22.63 0.18
C ASN A 630 -1.75 21.26 -0.47
N TRP A 631 -1.81 21.24 -1.79
CA TRP A 631 -1.95 20.01 -2.55
C TRP A 631 -0.58 19.47 -2.98
N THR A 632 -0.03 18.60 -2.13
CA THR A 632 1.36 18.10 -2.24
C THR A 632 1.47 16.74 -2.92
N GLY A 633 0.38 15.97 -2.97
CA GLY A 633 0.34 14.66 -3.62
C GLY A 633 -1.09 14.20 -3.87
N GLY A 634 -1.23 13.07 -4.57
CA GLY A 634 -2.53 12.43 -4.77
C GLY A 634 -3.45 13.15 -5.77
N SER A 635 -4.55 12.50 -6.15
CA SER A 635 -5.54 13.07 -7.06
C SER A 635 -6.81 13.47 -6.32
N ILE A 636 -7.39 14.62 -6.68
CA ILE A 636 -8.72 15.03 -6.21
C ILE A 636 -9.74 14.50 -7.22
N VAL A 637 -10.67 13.68 -6.75
CA VAL A 637 -11.64 12.95 -7.57
C VAL A 637 -13.04 13.47 -7.29
N PHE A 638 -13.61 14.19 -8.26
CA PHE A 638 -14.96 14.77 -8.18
C PHE A 638 -16.03 13.75 -8.61
N SER A 639 -17.14 13.72 -7.87
CA SER A 639 -18.34 12.96 -8.23
C SER A 639 -19.59 13.69 -7.71
N ASN A 640 -20.15 14.55 -8.56
CA ASN A 640 -21.22 15.52 -8.29
C ASN A 640 -20.86 16.56 -7.23
N ALA A 641 -19.67 17.15 -7.35
CA ALA A 641 -19.18 18.15 -6.40
C ALA A 641 -18.61 19.39 -7.09
N THR A 642 -18.69 20.53 -6.41
CA THR A 642 -17.99 21.76 -6.78
C THR A 642 -16.82 22.00 -5.82
N LEU A 643 -15.65 22.34 -6.37
CA LEU A 643 -14.55 22.93 -5.60
C LEU A 643 -14.46 24.40 -6.00
N THR A 644 -14.83 25.28 -5.06
CA THR A 644 -14.71 26.73 -5.21
C THR A 644 -13.47 27.21 -4.46
N ASN A 645 -12.47 27.70 -5.18
CA ASN A 645 -11.29 28.31 -4.61
C ASN A 645 -11.44 29.83 -4.56
N LEU A 646 -11.62 30.38 -3.36
CA LEU A 646 -11.60 31.82 -3.06
C LEU A 646 -10.26 32.27 -2.45
N GLY A 647 -9.56 31.35 -1.77
CA GLY A 647 -8.26 31.56 -1.15
C GLY A 647 -7.10 31.19 -2.07
N THR A 648 -6.14 30.41 -1.55
CA THR A 648 -4.96 29.96 -2.30
C THR A 648 -4.87 28.44 -2.32
N ILE A 649 -4.64 27.87 -3.50
CA ILE A 649 -4.23 26.46 -3.68
C ILE A 649 -2.76 26.44 -4.09
N HIS A 650 -1.91 25.84 -3.26
CA HIS A 650 -0.54 25.49 -3.62
C HIS A 650 -0.53 24.07 -4.19
N ALA A 651 -0.53 23.95 -5.51
CA ALA A 651 -0.49 22.69 -6.22
C ALA A 651 0.97 22.29 -6.49
N SER A 652 1.65 21.66 -5.53
CA SER A 652 2.98 21.08 -5.73
C SER A 652 2.95 19.61 -6.17
N SER A 653 1.74 19.03 -6.22
CA SER A 653 1.46 17.64 -6.61
C SER A 653 1.72 17.39 -8.11
N THR A 654 2.18 16.18 -8.44
CA THR A 654 2.10 15.60 -9.81
C THR A 654 0.80 14.85 -10.05
N GLY A 655 -0.13 14.89 -9.10
CA GLY A 655 -1.45 14.28 -9.21
C GLY A 655 -2.38 15.08 -10.12
N SER A 656 -3.60 14.59 -10.30
CA SER A 656 -4.59 15.22 -11.17
C SER A 656 -5.84 15.65 -10.41
N LEU A 657 -6.43 16.77 -10.79
CA LEU A 657 -7.85 17.04 -10.55
C LEU A 657 -8.62 16.27 -11.63
N SER A 658 -9.49 15.34 -11.22
CA SER A 658 -10.21 14.48 -12.16
C SER A 658 -11.66 14.31 -11.76
N ALA A 659 -12.57 14.29 -12.73
CA ALA A 659 -13.98 14.00 -12.50
C ALA A 659 -14.39 12.63 -13.03
N PHE A 660 -15.14 11.89 -12.22
CA PHE A 660 -15.77 10.62 -12.57
C PHE A 660 -17.30 10.77 -12.62
N GLY A 661 -17.95 9.98 -13.47
CA GLY A 661 -19.39 10.02 -13.71
C GLY A 661 -20.21 9.96 -12.43
N GLY A 662 -21.07 10.96 -12.23
CA GLY A 662 -22.15 10.88 -11.26
C GLY A 662 -23.44 10.32 -11.88
N PRO A 663 -24.39 9.83 -11.06
CA PRO A 663 -25.72 9.43 -11.54
C PRO A 663 -26.39 10.54 -12.35
N PRO A 664 -27.14 10.21 -13.43
CA PRO A 664 -27.86 11.19 -14.23
C PRO A 664 -28.82 12.01 -13.37
N GLY A 665 -28.60 13.34 -13.27
CA GLY A 665 -29.46 14.27 -12.54
C GLY A 665 -28.90 14.86 -11.24
N GLY A 666 -27.65 14.58 -10.88
CA GLY A 666 -26.93 15.25 -9.77
C GLY A 666 -26.35 16.63 -10.15
N ALA A 667 -25.81 17.36 -9.16
CA ALA A 667 -25.05 18.59 -9.37
C ALA A 667 -23.88 18.35 -10.33
N VAL A 668 -23.56 19.34 -11.17
CA VAL A 668 -22.48 19.24 -12.17
C VAL A 668 -21.13 19.36 -11.48
N ASN A 669 -20.16 18.51 -11.83
CA ASN A 669 -18.79 18.69 -11.33
C ASN A 669 -18.24 20.03 -11.82
N LEU A 670 -17.67 20.85 -10.94
CA LEU A 670 -17.11 22.16 -11.29
C LEU A 670 -15.83 22.43 -10.51
N PHE A 671 -14.80 22.87 -11.21
CA PHE A 671 -13.64 23.51 -10.60
C PHE A 671 -13.71 25.01 -10.88
N ASP A 672 -14.02 25.78 -9.86
CA ASP A 672 -14.14 27.24 -9.94
C ASP A 672 -13.00 27.90 -9.17
N ASN A 673 -12.07 28.51 -9.91
CA ASN A 673 -10.94 29.23 -9.37
C ASN A 673 -11.16 30.75 -9.48
N GLN A 674 -11.61 31.35 -8.39
CA GLN A 674 -11.74 32.80 -8.22
C GLN A 674 -10.56 33.42 -7.45
N GLY A 675 -9.87 32.62 -6.64
CA GLY A 675 -8.66 32.97 -5.90
C GLY A 675 -7.37 32.68 -6.66
N ALA A 676 -6.31 32.34 -5.93
CA ALA A 676 -5.00 32.01 -6.49
C ALA A 676 -4.81 30.49 -6.63
N PHE A 677 -4.43 30.04 -7.83
CA PHE A 677 -3.93 28.68 -8.08
C PHE A 677 -2.45 28.77 -8.42
N LEU A 678 -1.59 28.25 -7.55
CA LEU A 678 -0.14 28.29 -7.70
C LEU A 678 0.38 26.87 -7.95
N LYS A 679 0.80 26.59 -9.18
CA LYS A 679 1.46 25.34 -9.57
C LYS A 679 2.96 25.45 -9.31
N GLU A 680 3.43 24.68 -8.32
CA GLU A 680 4.84 24.62 -7.91
C GLU A 680 5.41 23.21 -8.19
N GLY A 681 6.73 23.06 -8.29
CA GLY A 681 7.38 21.74 -8.44
C GLY A 681 7.46 21.17 -9.87
N SER A 682 8.30 20.15 -10.06
CA SER A 682 8.53 19.50 -11.35
C SER A 682 7.43 18.49 -11.71
N GLY A 683 7.14 18.33 -13.00
CA GLY A 683 6.16 17.34 -13.49
C GLY A 683 4.79 17.94 -13.81
N VAL A 684 3.85 17.08 -14.18
CA VAL A 684 2.53 17.47 -14.72
C VAL A 684 1.50 17.61 -13.61
N CYS A 685 0.88 18.78 -13.50
CA CYS A 685 -0.42 18.94 -12.84
C CYS A 685 -1.51 18.98 -13.91
N GLN A 686 -2.49 18.10 -13.80
CA GLN A 686 -3.52 17.95 -14.83
C GLN A 686 -4.93 18.13 -14.25
N ILE A 687 -5.75 18.93 -14.92
CA ILE A 687 -7.20 19.02 -14.71
C ILE A 687 -7.89 18.29 -15.85
N THR A 688 -8.51 17.15 -15.57
CA THR A 688 -8.99 16.22 -16.60
C THR A 688 -10.39 15.68 -16.35
N VAL A 689 -11.01 15.23 -17.42
CA VAL A 689 -12.21 14.40 -17.40
C VAL A 689 -11.82 12.94 -17.54
N SER A 690 -12.49 12.04 -16.81
CA SER A 690 -12.35 10.59 -17.02
C SER A 690 -13.63 9.99 -17.63
N SER A 691 -14.81 10.45 -17.19
CA SER A 691 -16.11 9.92 -17.62
C SER A 691 -17.29 10.90 -17.55
N SER A 692 -17.12 12.08 -16.95
CA SER A 692 -18.09 13.19 -16.92
C SER A 692 -17.38 14.52 -17.11
N ALA A 693 -18.12 15.55 -17.56
CA ALA A 693 -17.58 16.89 -17.72
C ALA A 693 -17.12 17.47 -16.37
N LEU A 694 -15.98 18.17 -16.37
CA LEU A 694 -15.46 18.97 -15.27
C LEU A 694 -15.09 20.36 -15.82
N PRO A 695 -16.08 21.23 -16.12
CA PRO A 695 -15.78 22.55 -16.60
C PRO A 695 -14.85 23.27 -15.62
N ILE A 696 -13.87 23.97 -16.18
CA ILE A 696 -13.04 24.91 -15.45
C ILE A 696 -13.71 26.29 -15.55
N GLN A 697 -13.91 26.96 -14.44
CA GLN A 697 -14.17 28.39 -14.40
C GLN A 697 -12.96 29.05 -13.76
N HIS A 698 -12.33 29.97 -14.49
CA HIS A 698 -11.14 30.66 -14.03
C HIS A 698 -11.34 32.16 -14.16
N THR A 699 -11.55 32.82 -13.02
CA THR A 699 -11.70 34.29 -12.91
C THR A 699 -10.64 34.91 -11.98
N GLY A 700 -9.92 34.07 -11.22
CA GLY A 700 -8.80 34.45 -10.38
C GLY A 700 -7.44 34.39 -11.08
N THR A 701 -6.36 34.13 -10.34
CA THR A 701 -5.01 34.01 -10.91
C THR A 701 -4.57 32.57 -11.00
N MET A 702 -3.82 32.23 -12.06
CA MET A 702 -3.11 30.96 -12.18
C MET A 702 -1.64 31.24 -12.43
N GLU A 703 -0.78 30.81 -11.52
CA GLU A 703 0.67 31.02 -11.59
C GLU A 703 1.38 29.67 -11.65
N VAL A 704 2.26 29.47 -12.63
CA VAL A 704 3.00 28.23 -12.86
C VAL A 704 4.49 28.55 -12.73
N THR A 705 5.08 28.13 -11.62
CA THR A 705 6.49 28.39 -11.27
C THR A 705 7.41 27.20 -11.55
N GLY A 706 6.85 26.06 -11.98
CA GLY A 706 7.61 24.88 -12.38
C GLY A 706 6.75 23.76 -13.02
N GLY A 707 7.36 23.00 -13.93
CA GLY A 707 6.76 21.82 -14.56
C GLY A 707 5.70 22.13 -15.62
N THR A 708 4.74 21.23 -15.79
CA THR A 708 3.67 21.31 -16.81
C THR A 708 2.31 21.53 -16.16
N LEU A 709 1.50 22.41 -16.74
CA LEU A 709 0.08 22.55 -16.44
C LEU A 709 -0.75 22.04 -17.62
N ARG A 710 -1.55 20.99 -17.42
CA ARG A 710 -2.44 20.42 -18.47
C ARG A 710 -3.91 20.64 -18.13
N LEU A 711 -4.60 21.39 -18.96
CA LEU A 711 -6.03 21.67 -18.87
C LEU A 711 -6.77 20.86 -19.96
N ALA A 712 -7.34 19.71 -19.59
CA ALA A 712 -7.98 18.79 -20.53
C ALA A 712 -9.51 18.84 -20.51
N SER A 713 -10.13 19.42 -19.48
CA SER A 713 -11.58 19.35 -19.29
C SER A 713 -12.38 20.41 -20.04
N GLY A 714 -11.73 21.45 -20.58
CA GLY A 714 -12.41 22.61 -21.17
C GLY A 714 -13.06 23.52 -20.13
N GLY A 715 -13.61 24.65 -20.57
CA GLY A 715 -14.27 25.62 -19.69
C GLY A 715 -14.07 27.07 -20.11
N MET A 716 -14.38 27.99 -19.20
CA MET A 716 -14.21 29.43 -19.36
C MET A 716 -12.92 29.89 -18.68
N LEU A 717 -12.07 30.56 -19.46
CA LEU A 717 -10.85 31.19 -18.98
C LEU A 717 -11.01 32.71 -19.15
N ASP A 718 -11.26 33.41 -18.04
CA ASP A 718 -11.54 34.86 -18.01
C ASP A 718 -10.42 35.67 -17.35
N ALA A 719 -9.28 35.03 -17.06
CA ALA A 719 -8.13 35.68 -16.45
C ALA A 719 -6.81 35.08 -16.95
N ALA A 720 -5.71 35.78 -16.71
CA ALA A 720 -4.39 35.41 -17.20
C ALA A 720 -3.81 34.17 -16.49
N ILE A 721 -3.07 33.37 -17.25
CA ILE A 721 -2.23 32.27 -16.77
C ILE A 721 -0.78 32.74 -16.84
N ASN A 722 -0.17 33.03 -15.70
CA ASN A 722 1.25 33.40 -15.64
C ASN A 722 2.10 32.13 -15.58
N ALA A 723 2.83 31.85 -16.64
CA ALA A 723 3.60 30.61 -16.85
C ALA A 723 5.10 30.87 -17.06
N ALA A 724 5.63 31.97 -16.53
CA ALA A 724 7.04 32.33 -16.67
C ALA A 724 8.05 31.29 -16.13
N GLY A 725 7.63 30.42 -15.20
CA GLY A 725 8.44 29.30 -14.68
C GLY A 725 8.03 27.93 -15.22
N ALA A 726 7.07 27.86 -16.15
CA ALA A 726 6.57 26.60 -16.67
C ALA A 726 7.47 26.04 -17.78
N GLU A 727 7.54 24.71 -17.87
CA GLU A 727 8.10 24.01 -19.03
C GLU A 727 7.06 23.98 -20.16
N GLU A 728 5.81 23.64 -19.83
CA GLU A 728 4.73 23.50 -20.81
C GLU A 728 3.36 23.89 -20.23
N VAL A 729 2.51 24.53 -21.02
CA VAL A 729 1.08 24.71 -20.76
C VAL A 729 0.29 24.00 -21.87
N GLU A 730 -0.47 22.97 -21.52
CA GLU A 730 -1.26 22.19 -22.48
C GLU A 730 -2.76 22.43 -22.33
N PHE A 731 -3.43 22.68 -23.45
CA PHE A 731 -4.89 22.76 -23.59
C PHE A 731 -5.37 21.58 -24.44
N ALA A 732 -6.30 20.77 -23.92
CA ALA A 732 -6.85 19.62 -24.64
C ALA A 732 -8.40 19.56 -24.68
N GLY A 733 -9.07 20.51 -24.03
CA GLY A 733 -10.54 20.64 -24.00
C GLY A 733 -11.10 21.70 -24.96
N THR A 734 -12.40 21.99 -24.81
CA THR A 734 -13.03 23.16 -25.45
C THR A 734 -12.94 24.35 -24.51
N PHE A 735 -12.29 25.44 -24.93
CA PHE A 735 -12.05 26.62 -24.10
C PHE A 735 -12.66 27.87 -24.71
N ASP A 736 -13.41 28.60 -23.88
CA ASP A 736 -13.85 29.95 -24.16
C ASP A 736 -12.90 30.92 -23.44
N PHE A 737 -11.95 31.50 -24.19
CA PHE A 737 -11.11 32.58 -23.70
C PHE A 737 -11.86 33.91 -23.86
N THR A 738 -11.87 34.74 -22.81
CA THR A 738 -12.35 36.12 -22.91
C THR A 738 -11.22 37.06 -23.35
N THR A 739 -11.50 38.35 -23.57
CA THR A 739 -10.54 39.32 -24.12
C THR A 739 -9.27 39.51 -23.30
N ASP A 740 -9.29 39.13 -22.01
CA ASP A 740 -8.22 39.41 -21.05
C ASP A 740 -7.40 38.14 -20.69
N ALA A 741 -7.81 36.96 -21.18
CA ALA A 741 -7.13 35.71 -20.90
C ALA A 741 -5.87 35.55 -21.78
N VAL A 742 -4.71 35.73 -21.15
CA VAL A 742 -3.38 35.63 -21.78
C VAL A 742 -2.52 34.61 -21.04
N VAL A 743 -1.74 33.82 -21.77
CA VAL A 743 -0.61 33.09 -21.18
C VAL A 743 0.58 34.04 -21.14
N LEU A 744 1.01 34.44 -19.93
CA LEU A 744 2.13 35.36 -19.72
C LEU A 744 3.41 34.59 -19.43
N GLY A 745 4.54 35.00 -20.01
CA GLY A 745 5.83 34.30 -19.91
C GLY A 745 6.14 33.45 -21.13
N ASP A 746 7.21 32.65 -21.08
CA ASP A 746 7.77 31.98 -22.26
C ASP A 746 7.83 30.42 -22.20
N PRO A 747 6.72 29.71 -21.89
CA PRO A 747 6.70 28.25 -21.88
C PRO A 747 6.45 27.66 -23.28
N ASP A 748 6.66 26.35 -23.45
CA ASP A 748 6.03 25.66 -24.59
C ASP A 748 4.50 25.68 -24.42
N ILE A 749 3.78 26.09 -25.45
CA ILE A 749 2.30 26.14 -25.44
C ILE A 749 1.80 25.06 -26.37
N PHE A 750 0.97 24.15 -25.84
CA PHE A 750 0.49 23.00 -26.58
C PHE A 750 -1.04 22.95 -26.64
N PHE A 751 -1.61 23.07 -27.84
CA PHE A 751 -3.01 22.77 -28.09
C PHE A 751 -3.15 21.36 -28.68
N ASN A 752 -3.66 20.42 -27.89
CA ASN A 752 -3.71 18.99 -28.21
C ASN A 752 -5.15 18.48 -28.28
N GLY A 753 -5.75 18.55 -29.48
CA GLY A 753 -7.17 18.23 -29.69
C GLY A 753 -8.12 19.33 -29.21
N ALA A 754 -7.60 20.47 -28.74
CA ALA A 754 -8.38 21.57 -28.21
C ALA A 754 -9.23 22.27 -29.27
N THR A 755 -10.36 22.82 -28.82
CA THR A 755 -11.15 23.77 -29.61
C THR A 755 -11.23 25.09 -28.85
N ALA A 756 -10.75 26.18 -29.45
CA ALA A 756 -10.68 27.46 -28.77
C ALA A 756 -10.66 28.64 -29.76
N THR A 757 -11.16 29.77 -29.30
CA THR A 757 -10.86 31.08 -29.89
C THR A 757 -10.02 31.86 -28.90
N VAL A 758 -8.83 32.27 -29.31
CA VAL A 758 -7.86 33.00 -28.49
C VAL A 758 -7.85 34.46 -28.98
N PRO A 759 -8.58 35.37 -28.32
CA PRO A 759 -8.71 36.75 -28.75
C PRO A 759 -7.48 37.61 -28.43
N ALA A 760 -6.68 37.21 -27.44
CA ALA A 760 -5.51 37.95 -26.99
C ALA A 760 -4.21 37.44 -27.65
N ALA A 761 -3.12 38.20 -27.49
CA ALA A 761 -1.82 37.82 -28.04
C ALA A 761 -1.24 36.58 -27.33
N VAL A 762 -0.59 35.71 -28.11
CA VAL A 762 0.19 34.56 -27.66
C VAL A 762 1.65 34.83 -27.99
N ALA A 763 2.48 35.01 -26.97
CA ALA A 763 3.92 35.22 -27.12
C ALA A 763 4.66 34.14 -26.30
N THR A 764 5.63 33.48 -26.90
CA THR A 764 6.53 32.55 -26.20
C THR A 764 7.90 32.45 -26.87
N VAL A 765 9.00 32.42 -26.10
CA VAL A 765 10.31 32.04 -26.67
C VAL A 765 10.43 30.53 -26.95
N GLY A 766 9.43 29.73 -26.56
CA GLY A 766 9.34 28.29 -26.80
C GLY A 766 8.59 27.91 -28.08
N GLN A 767 8.04 26.70 -28.09
CA GLN A 767 7.24 26.16 -29.19
C GLN A 767 5.75 26.44 -28.99
N LEU A 768 5.06 26.88 -30.04
CA LEU A 768 3.60 26.79 -30.14
C LEU A 768 3.25 25.55 -30.95
N ARG A 769 2.75 24.50 -30.28
CA ARG A 769 2.41 23.21 -30.88
C ARG A 769 0.90 23.09 -31.05
N LEU A 770 0.45 22.80 -32.26
CA LEU A 770 -0.95 22.57 -32.64
C LEU A 770 -1.11 21.13 -33.13
N ASN A 771 -1.86 20.31 -32.39
CA ASN A 771 -2.07 18.91 -32.71
C ASN A 771 -3.56 18.54 -32.61
N GLY A 772 -4.26 18.59 -33.73
CA GLY A 772 -5.68 18.23 -33.80
C GLY A 772 -6.58 19.35 -33.28
N GLY A 773 -7.89 19.12 -33.31
CA GLY A 773 -8.87 20.13 -32.88
C GLY A 773 -8.98 21.32 -33.83
N ALA A 774 -9.48 22.44 -33.32
CA ALA A 774 -9.69 23.67 -34.08
C ALA A 774 -9.45 24.91 -33.22
N VAL A 775 -8.31 25.57 -33.43
CA VAL A 775 -7.91 26.76 -32.68
C VAL A 775 -7.89 27.97 -33.60
N VAL A 776 -8.55 29.04 -33.17
CA VAL A 776 -8.59 30.34 -33.85
C VAL A 776 -7.77 31.33 -33.04
N PHE A 777 -6.70 31.88 -33.62
CA PHE A 777 -5.89 32.94 -33.04
C PHE A 777 -6.27 34.28 -33.68
N ASP A 778 -7.01 35.11 -32.94
CA ASP A 778 -7.36 36.47 -33.38
C ASP A 778 -6.33 37.51 -32.94
N GLY A 779 -5.62 37.26 -31.83
CA GLY A 779 -4.47 38.05 -31.40
C GLY A 779 -3.17 37.64 -32.10
N THR A 780 -2.12 38.46 -31.93
CA THR A 780 -0.77 38.20 -32.44
C THR A 780 -0.22 36.86 -31.93
N VAL A 781 0.44 36.09 -32.80
CA VAL A 781 1.16 34.86 -32.49
C VAL A 781 2.66 35.10 -32.70
N ASP A 782 3.42 35.16 -31.62
CA ASP A 782 4.89 35.30 -31.65
C ASP A 782 5.53 34.10 -30.95
N CYS A 783 6.29 33.31 -31.68
CA CYS A 783 6.91 32.10 -31.15
C CYS A 783 8.26 31.80 -31.78
N SER A 784 9.15 31.09 -31.08
CA SER A 784 10.37 30.60 -31.72
C SER A 784 10.06 29.55 -32.78
N ILE A 785 9.15 28.62 -32.46
CA ILE A 785 8.75 27.53 -33.36
C ILE A 785 7.23 27.45 -33.42
N LEU A 786 6.66 27.57 -34.61
CA LEU A 786 5.26 27.23 -34.86
C LEU A 786 5.18 25.83 -35.46
N LEU A 787 4.65 24.87 -34.70
CA LEU A 787 4.55 23.46 -35.10
C LEU A 787 3.08 23.04 -35.27
N VAL A 788 2.67 22.75 -36.50
CA VAL A 788 1.34 22.27 -36.86
C VAL A 788 1.40 20.81 -37.29
N ASN A 789 0.94 19.90 -36.44
CA ASN A 789 0.96 18.46 -36.69
C ASN A 789 -0.30 17.94 -37.38
N SER A 790 -1.47 18.45 -36.96
CA SER A 790 -2.79 18.06 -37.48
C SER A 790 -3.84 19.06 -37.00
N GLY A 791 -5.11 18.94 -37.44
CA GLY A 791 -6.21 19.82 -36.99
C GLY A 791 -6.62 20.85 -38.05
N SER A 792 -7.55 21.75 -37.68
CA SER A 792 -8.05 22.82 -38.54
C SER A 792 -7.94 24.16 -37.81
N HIS A 793 -6.82 24.84 -38.00
CA HIS A 793 -6.47 26.06 -37.28
C HIS A 793 -6.68 27.31 -38.14
N VAL A 794 -6.96 28.43 -37.50
CA VAL A 794 -7.11 29.75 -38.15
C VAL A 794 -6.21 30.74 -37.44
N ILE A 795 -5.34 31.43 -38.18
CA ILE A 795 -4.45 32.45 -37.65
C ILE A 795 -4.80 33.77 -38.34
N ASN A 796 -5.48 34.65 -37.61
CA ASN A 796 -5.94 35.96 -38.09
C ASN A 796 -5.01 37.09 -37.64
N GLY A 797 -4.50 37.03 -36.40
CA GLY A 797 -3.54 38.00 -35.89
C GLY A 797 -2.14 37.77 -36.45
N GLU A 798 -1.31 38.82 -36.45
CA GLU A 798 0.06 38.79 -36.98
C GLU A 798 0.83 37.57 -36.47
N CYS A 799 1.50 36.83 -37.35
CA CYS A 799 2.21 35.61 -37.00
C CYS A 799 3.71 35.74 -37.31
N SER A 800 4.53 35.57 -36.29
CA SER A 800 6.00 35.57 -36.38
C SER A 800 6.54 34.26 -35.82
N SER A 801 7.36 33.58 -36.61
CA SER A 801 8.12 32.40 -36.19
C SER A 801 9.51 32.35 -36.79
N ALA A 802 10.50 31.93 -36.01
CA ALA A 802 11.85 31.64 -36.52
C ALA A 802 11.87 30.32 -37.32
N ASP A 803 11.21 29.30 -36.76
CA ASP A 803 11.07 27.98 -37.36
C ASP A 803 9.59 27.62 -37.59
N LEU A 804 9.21 27.39 -38.86
CA LEU A 804 7.83 27.07 -39.24
C LEU A 804 7.70 25.60 -39.67
N GLN A 805 7.08 24.79 -38.84
CA GLN A 805 6.97 23.33 -39.01
C GLN A 805 5.52 22.92 -39.33
N LEU A 806 5.22 22.70 -40.60
CA LEU A 806 3.90 22.44 -41.17
C LEU A 806 3.74 20.96 -41.56
N LEU A 807 3.55 20.10 -40.57
CA LEU A 807 3.60 18.65 -40.73
C LEU A 807 2.26 17.99 -41.12
N GLY A 808 1.12 18.67 -40.91
CA GLY A 808 -0.20 18.17 -41.33
C GLY A 808 -1.37 19.04 -40.88
N GLY A 809 -2.59 18.66 -41.28
CA GLY A 809 -3.82 19.41 -40.95
C GLY A 809 -4.09 20.56 -41.92
N ALA A 810 -4.73 21.63 -41.44
CA ALA A 810 -5.05 22.82 -42.20
C ALA A 810 -4.79 24.09 -41.38
N VAL A 811 -4.25 25.12 -42.04
CA VAL A 811 -4.08 26.47 -41.49
C VAL A 811 -4.74 27.46 -42.44
N ALA A 812 -5.74 28.18 -41.94
CA ALA A 812 -6.41 29.27 -42.65
C ALA A 812 -6.17 30.61 -41.94
N GLY A 813 -6.80 31.69 -42.42
CA GLY A 813 -6.81 33.00 -41.77
C GLY A 813 -6.18 34.11 -42.59
N ALA A 814 -6.17 35.30 -42.01
CA ALA A 814 -5.72 36.53 -42.68
C ALA A 814 -4.23 36.83 -42.50
N ALA A 815 -3.56 36.18 -41.56
CA ALA A 815 -2.15 36.44 -41.24
C ALA A 815 -1.19 35.81 -42.24
N ASP A 816 -0.09 36.52 -42.51
CA ASP A 816 1.06 35.98 -43.21
C ASP A 816 1.78 34.95 -42.32
N LEU A 817 2.22 33.84 -42.93
CA LEU A 817 3.08 32.84 -42.28
C LEU A 817 4.51 33.07 -42.78
N VAL A 818 5.36 33.59 -41.92
CA VAL A 818 6.74 33.96 -42.28
C VAL A 818 7.73 32.92 -41.80
N VAL A 819 8.57 32.45 -42.72
CA VAL A 819 9.75 31.61 -42.47
C VAL A 819 10.96 32.53 -42.44
N SER A 820 11.42 32.92 -41.25
CA SER A 820 12.52 33.87 -41.10
C SER A 820 13.90 33.21 -40.94
N GLN A 821 13.97 31.93 -40.55
CA GLN A 821 15.22 31.15 -40.51
C GLN A 821 15.08 29.78 -41.18
N SER A 822 14.18 28.92 -40.67
CA SER A 822 13.99 27.56 -41.18
C SER A 822 12.51 27.18 -41.22
N GLY A 823 12.17 26.20 -42.05
CA GLY A 823 10.83 25.64 -42.05
C GLY A 823 10.78 24.29 -42.75
N THR A 824 9.76 23.51 -42.43
CA THR A 824 9.47 22.25 -43.10
C THR A 824 7.99 22.17 -43.39
N TRP A 825 7.62 21.83 -44.61
CA TRP A 825 6.23 21.64 -45.00
C TRP A 825 6.07 20.26 -45.62
N THR A 826 5.17 19.43 -45.09
CA THR A 826 4.93 18.07 -45.60
C THR A 826 3.52 17.89 -46.15
N SER A 827 2.50 18.22 -45.35
CA SER A 827 1.11 17.88 -45.72
C SER A 827 0.04 18.84 -45.21
N THR A 828 0.43 19.99 -44.66
CA THR A 828 -0.53 20.99 -44.17
C THR A 828 -1.24 21.67 -45.35
N ASN A 829 -2.56 21.78 -45.30
CA ASN A 829 -3.34 22.58 -46.24
C ASN A 829 -3.31 24.05 -45.82
N LEU A 830 -2.66 24.90 -46.60
CA LEU A 830 -2.55 26.33 -46.32
C LEU A 830 -3.61 27.10 -47.12
N GLY A 831 -4.65 27.64 -46.48
CA GLY A 831 -5.69 28.45 -47.12
C GLY A 831 -5.87 29.82 -46.47
N GLY A 832 -6.86 30.61 -46.86
CA GLY A 832 -7.05 31.96 -46.30
C GLY A 832 -6.43 33.07 -47.15
N THR A 833 -6.40 34.31 -46.64
CA THR A 833 -6.04 35.50 -47.43
C THR A 833 -4.63 36.03 -47.18
N GLY A 834 -3.94 35.60 -46.12
CA GLY A 834 -2.53 35.94 -45.87
C GLY A 834 -1.57 35.07 -46.69
N ALA A 835 -0.31 35.47 -46.86
CA ALA A 835 0.70 34.76 -47.66
C ALA A 835 1.53 33.74 -46.86
N LEU A 836 2.21 32.82 -47.55
CA LEU A 836 3.39 32.09 -47.05
C LEU A 836 4.63 32.83 -47.55
N ILE A 837 5.51 33.29 -46.67
CA ILE A 837 6.67 34.10 -47.02
C ILE A 837 7.93 33.40 -46.54
N VAL A 838 8.91 33.22 -47.43
CA VAL A 838 10.26 32.74 -47.09
C VAL A 838 11.23 33.90 -47.26
N ASP A 839 11.78 34.37 -46.14
CA ASP A 839 12.67 35.53 -46.12
C ASP A 839 14.03 35.23 -46.76
N GLN A 840 14.76 36.29 -47.10
CA GLN A 840 16.11 36.16 -47.61
C GLN A 840 17.03 35.48 -46.59
N GLY A 841 17.70 34.40 -47.01
CA GLY A 841 18.58 33.60 -46.15
C GLY A 841 17.86 32.51 -45.34
N ALA A 842 16.52 32.47 -45.37
CA ALA A 842 15.74 31.39 -44.76
C ALA A 842 15.66 30.16 -45.68
N VAL A 843 15.43 29.00 -45.08
CA VAL A 843 15.29 27.72 -45.79
C VAL A 843 13.91 27.11 -45.51
N LEU A 844 13.20 26.67 -46.55
CA LEU A 844 11.96 25.92 -46.45
C LEU A 844 12.09 24.57 -47.17
N ASP A 845 12.03 23.48 -46.41
CA ASP A 845 12.12 22.12 -46.94
C ASP A 845 10.74 21.51 -47.20
N LEU A 846 10.55 20.93 -48.39
CA LEU A 846 9.34 20.21 -48.81
C LEU A 846 9.69 18.73 -49.08
N PRO A 847 9.77 17.86 -48.05
CA PRO A 847 10.41 16.55 -48.21
C PRO A 847 9.50 15.42 -48.67
N ASN A 848 8.20 15.47 -48.38
CA ASN A 848 7.22 14.41 -48.71
C ASN A 848 5.79 14.95 -48.54
N GLY A 849 4.77 14.16 -48.90
CA GLY A 849 3.35 14.47 -48.69
C GLY A 849 2.69 15.25 -49.84
N VAL A 850 1.54 15.86 -49.59
CA VAL A 850 0.84 16.73 -50.54
C VAL A 850 0.80 18.14 -49.96
N HIS A 851 1.57 19.04 -50.57
CA HIS A 851 1.68 20.43 -50.15
C HIS A 851 0.55 21.23 -50.81
N SER A 852 -0.58 21.42 -50.12
CA SER A 852 -1.72 22.16 -50.69
C SER A 852 -1.67 23.64 -50.34
N LEU A 853 -1.58 24.48 -51.36
CA LEU A 853 -1.50 25.94 -51.28
C LEU A 853 -2.77 26.58 -51.85
N GLN A 854 -3.49 27.31 -51.03
CA GLN A 854 -4.67 28.13 -51.38
C GLN A 854 -4.47 29.61 -51.02
N ARG A 855 -3.22 30.01 -50.79
CA ARG A 855 -2.78 31.36 -50.45
C ARG A 855 -1.50 31.70 -51.20
N ASP A 856 -1.16 32.97 -51.37
CA ASP A 856 0.05 33.36 -52.10
C ASP A 856 1.32 32.82 -51.41
N PHE A 857 2.33 32.45 -52.21
CA PHE A 857 3.63 31.96 -51.73
C PHE A 857 4.74 32.82 -52.33
N VAL A 858 5.44 33.56 -51.47
CA VAL A 858 6.54 34.46 -51.84
C VAL A 858 7.85 33.88 -51.31
N ASN A 859 8.75 33.49 -52.22
CA ASN A 859 10.07 33.00 -51.86
C ASN A 859 11.17 34.01 -52.21
N SER A 860 11.87 34.52 -51.20
CA SER A 860 13.12 35.31 -51.35
C SER A 860 14.36 34.57 -50.83
N GLY A 861 14.18 33.38 -50.23
CA GLY A 861 15.24 32.54 -49.67
C GLY A 861 15.46 31.26 -50.47
N ASN A 862 15.57 30.13 -49.78
CA ASN A 862 15.84 28.81 -50.36
C ASN A 862 14.66 27.86 -50.11
N VAL A 863 14.07 27.33 -51.17
CA VAL A 863 13.05 26.29 -51.11
C VAL A 863 13.64 24.99 -51.64
N ASN A 864 13.68 23.96 -50.81
CA ASN A 864 14.20 22.64 -51.19
C ASN A 864 13.04 21.65 -51.33
N TRP A 865 12.61 21.41 -52.56
CA TRP A 865 11.56 20.45 -52.85
C TRP A 865 12.15 19.07 -53.18
N THR A 866 12.24 18.20 -52.17
CA THR A 866 12.86 16.87 -52.30
C THR A 866 11.84 15.74 -52.42
N GLY A 867 10.56 15.98 -52.12
CA GLY A 867 9.51 14.98 -52.30
C GLY A 867 8.09 15.48 -52.06
N GLY A 868 7.11 14.64 -52.42
CA GLY A 868 5.69 15.00 -52.36
C GLY A 868 5.23 15.91 -53.51
N SER A 869 3.92 16.00 -53.74
CA SER A 869 3.34 16.85 -54.79
C SER A 869 3.01 18.24 -54.24
N LEU A 870 3.30 19.30 -54.99
CA LEU A 870 2.89 20.67 -54.67
C LEU A 870 1.61 21.00 -55.46
N VAL A 871 0.55 21.41 -54.76
CA VAL A 871 -0.77 21.66 -55.34
C VAL A 871 -1.18 23.10 -55.06
N VAL A 872 -1.27 23.92 -56.11
CA VAL A 872 -1.63 25.33 -56.03
C VAL A 872 -3.11 25.52 -56.41
N SER A 873 -3.85 26.35 -55.68
CA SER A 873 -5.27 26.58 -55.92
C SER A 873 -5.69 28.01 -55.62
N ASN A 874 -5.99 28.78 -56.67
CA ASN A 874 -6.28 30.22 -56.64
C ASN A 874 -5.20 31.05 -55.92
N ALA A 875 -3.93 30.71 -56.14
CA ALA A 875 -2.79 31.34 -55.49
C ALA A 875 -1.65 31.63 -56.49
N THR A 876 -0.86 32.65 -56.19
CA THR A 876 0.36 33.00 -56.94
C THR A 876 1.59 32.49 -56.19
N VAL A 877 2.48 31.77 -56.88
CA VAL A 877 3.82 31.44 -56.39
C VAL A 877 4.81 32.40 -57.05
N THR A 878 5.45 33.25 -56.26
CA THR A 878 6.49 34.19 -56.71
C THR A 878 7.84 33.73 -56.16
N ASN A 879 8.72 33.27 -57.04
CA ASN A 879 10.07 32.83 -56.69
C ASN A 879 11.10 33.88 -57.09
N ALA A 880 11.57 34.68 -56.13
CA ALA A 880 12.70 35.62 -56.30
C ALA A 880 14.03 35.07 -55.76
N GLY A 881 13.98 34.05 -54.90
CA GLY A 881 15.14 33.33 -54.38
C GLY A 881 15.51 32.08 -55.20
N THR A 882 15.89 31.02 -54.49
CA THR A 882 16.22 29.71 -55.07
C THR A 882 15.11 28.71 -54.79
N PHE A 883 14.68 28.00 -55.83
CA PHE A 883 13.75 26.88 -55.76
C PHE A 883 14.42 25.63 -56.34
N LEU A 884 14.93 24.77 -55.47
CA LEU A 884 15.57 23.50 -55.83
C LEU A 884 14.53 22.39 -55.90
N VAL A 885 14.53 21.67 -57.00
CA VAL A 885 13.58 20.59 -57.29
C VAL A 885 14.37 19.29 -57.43
N ALA A 886 14.61 18.63 -56.31
CA ALA A 886 15.11 17.24 -56.29
C ALA A 886 13.97 16.22 -56.46
N SER A 887 12.73 16.63 -56.19
CA SER A 887 11.52 15.81 -56.31
C SER A 887 11.23 15.36 -57.74
N ASP A 888 10.82 14.10 -57.90
CA ASP A 888 10.27 13.55 -59.15
C ASP A 888 8.72 13.52 -59.13
N GLN A 889 8.13 14.45 -58.38
CA GLN A 889 6.70 14.56 -58.22
C GLN A 889 6.14 15.74 -59.02
N THR A 890 4.83 15.92 -58.89
CA THR A 890 4.06 16.85 -59.71
C THR A 890 3.84 18.17 -58.97
N LEU A 891 4.03 19.28 -59.70
CA LEU A 891 3.50 20.60 -59.35
C LEU A 891 2.18 20.76 -60.13
N SER A 892 1.05 20.76 -59.44
CA SER A 892 -0.27 20.80 -60.07
C SER A 892 -1.04 22.04 -59.66
N ALA A 893 -1.95 22.51 -60.51
CA ALA A 893 -3.01 23.41 -60.09
C ALA A 893 -4.39 22.74 -60.07
N ILE A 894 -5.19 23.11 -59.06
CA ILE A 894 -6.60 22.71 -58.90
C ILE A 894 -7.45 23.97 -58.68
N GLY A 895 -8.59 24.08 -59.34
CA GLY A 895 -9.51 25.21 -59.15
C GLY A 895 -9.14 26.46 -59.97
N GLY A 896 -10.17 27.24 -60.30
CA GLY A 896 -10.11 28.36 -61.24
C GLY A 896 -11.53 28.84 -61.55
N SER A 897 -12.30 29.10 -60.50
CA SER A 897 -13.65 29.63 -60.67
C SER A 897 -13.58 31.00 -61.35
N PRO A 898 -14.48 31.31 -62.31
CA PRO A 898 -14.49 32.60 -62.97
C PRO A 898 -14.76 33.70 -61.93
N GLY A 899 -13.71 34.47 -61.57
CA GLY A 899 -13.76 35.58 -60.62
C GLY A 899 -12.77 35.53 -59.44
N GLY A 900 -12.03 34.43 -59.24
CA GLY A 900 -10.95 34.32 -58.23
C GLY A 900 -9.56 34.68 -58.76
N ALA A 901 -8.57 34.82 -57.86
CA ALA A 901 -7.16 34.99 -58.24
C ALA A 901 -6.69 33.84 -59.14
N VAL A 902 -5.90 34.17 -60.16
CA VAL A 902 -5.44 33.22 -61.18
C VAL A 902 -4.26 32.44 -60.62
N ASN A 903 -4.23 31.11 -60.80
CA ASN A 903 -3.03 30.34 -60.50
C ASN A 903 -1.88 30.86 -61.38
N LEU A 904 -0.74 31.20 -60.81
CA LEU A 904 0.44 31.65 -61.55
C LEU A 904 1.69 31.18 -60.82
N PHE A 905 2.64 30.61 -61.56
CA PHE A 905 4.00 30.45 -61.08
C PHE A 905 4.89 31.47 -61.78
N SER A 906 5.46 32.41 -61.03
CA SER A 906 6.36 33.45 -61.54
C SER A 906 7.76 33.23 -60.98
N ASN A 907 8.68 32.85 -61.86
CA ASN A 907 10.09 32.69 -61.55
C ASN A 907 10.88 33.96 -61.92
N LEU A 908 11.33 34.69 -60.91
CA LEU A 908 12.24 35.84 -61.01
C LEU A 908 13.68 35.46 -60.61
N GLY A 909 13.86 34.42 -59.79
CA GLY A 909 15.13 33.90 -59.31
C GLY A 909 15.55 32.60 -60.02
N LEU A 910 16.03 31.61 -59.26
CA LEU A 910 16.45 30.30 -59.76
C LEU A 910 15.37 29.25 -59.53
N PHE A 911 14.98 28.53 -60.59
CA PHE A 911 14.19 27.30 -60.52
C PHE A 911 15.00 26.16 -61.14
N ARG A 912 15.54 25.25 -60.32
CA ARG A 912 16.50 24.22 -60.73
C ARG A 912 15.97 22.81 -60.49
N LYS A 913 15.86 21.98 -61.53
CA LYS A 913 15.66 20.53 -61.42
C LYS A 913 17.01 19.84 -61.24
N GLU A 914 17.16 19.09 -60.15
CA GLU A 914 18.42 18.39 -59.80
C GLU A 914 18.24 16.90 -59.46
N GLY A 915 17.01 16.37 -59.44
CA GLY A 915 16.77 14.92 -59.28
C GLY A 915 16.82 14.15 -60.60
N GLY A 916 17.17 12.86 -60.58
CA GLY A 916 17.33 12.06 -61.80
C GLY A 916 16.04 11.66 -62.54
N GLY A 917 14.84 11.84 -61.97
CA GLY A 917 13.57 11.47 -62.60
C GLY A 917 12.76 12.65 -63.17
N LEU A 918 11.47 12.41 -63.41
CA LEU A 918 10.55 13.38 -64.01
C LEU A 918 9.92 14.28 -62.93
N CYS A 919 10.18 15.58 -62.97
CA CYS A 919 9.27 16.56 -62.36
C CYS A 919 8.37 17.14 -63.44
N GLN A 920 7.08 17.19 -63.17
CA GLN A 920 6.10 17.71 -64.10
C GLN A 920 5.22 18.79 -63.47
N VAL A 921 5.12 19.91 -64.16
CA VAL A 921 4.12 20.95 -63.91
C VAL A 921 2.89 20.63 -64.76
N VAL A 922 1.79 20.19 -64.12
CA VAL A 922 0.56 19.73 -64.81
C VAL A 922 -0.67 20.57 -64.51
N THR A 923 -1.64 20.49 -65.41
CA THR A 923 -3.02 20.94 -65.18
C THR A 923 -3.90 19.75 -64.83
N SER A 924 -4.53 19.75 -63.65
CA SER A 924 -5.49 18.70 -63.28
C SER A 924 -6.95 19.14 -63.44
N SER A 925 -7.22 20.46 -63.51
CA SER A 925 -8.54 21.05 -63.79
C SER A 925 -8.52 22.53 -64.20
N SER A 926 -7.40 23.23 -63.97
CA SER A 926 -7.14 24.63 -64.35
C SER A 926 -5.67 24.78 -64.79
N ALA A 927 -5.39 25.81 -65.61
CA ALA A 927 -4.01 26.10 -66.03
C ALA A 927 -3.18 26.61 -64.85
N LEU A 928 -1.91 26.19 -64.77
CA LEU A 928 -0.86 26.83 -63.97
C LEU A 928 0.16 27.42 -64.96
N PRO A 929 -0.08 28.63 -65.50
CA PRO A 929 0.88 29.31 -66.35
C PRO A 929 2.21 29.47 -65.61
N PHE A 930 3.30 29.14 -66.30
CA PHE A 930 4.65 29.30 -65.78
C PHE A 930 5.33 30.47 -66.49
N ALA A 931 5.56 31.56 -65.77
CA ALA A 931 6.31 32.72 -66.24
C ALA A 931 7.74 32.66 -65.72
N ASN A 932 8.71 32.90 -66.59
CA ASN A 932 10.13 32.90 -66.28
C ASN A 932 10.79 34.19 -66.78
N GLU A 933 11.13 35.07 -65.84
CA GLU A 933 12.03 36.22 -66.09
C GLU A 933 13.43 35.95 -65.51
N GLY A 934 13.56 34.95 -64.62
CA GLY A 934 14.81 34.51 -64.02
C GLY A 934 15.48 33.35 -64.77
N LEU A 935 16.11 32.46 -64.00
CA LEU A 935 16.82 31.27 -64.50
C LEU A 935 16.00 30.00 -64.23
N VAL A 936 15.69 29.27 -65.30
CA VAL A 936 15.23 27.88 -65.24
C VAL A 936 16.39 26.98 -65.62
N GLU A 937 16.73 26.05 -64.73
CA GLU A 937 17.83 25.10 -64.92
C GLU A 937 17.30 23.66 -64.90
N ALA A 938 17.55 22.90 -65.97
CA ALA A 938 17.28 21.46 -66.04
C ALA A 938 18.60 20.70 -65.91
N ALA A 939 19.13 20.61 -64.70
CA ALA A 939 20.46 20.06 -64.43
C ALA A 939 20.49 18.52 -64.53
N GLU A 940 19.50 17.85 -63.95
CA GLU A 940 19.36 16.38 -64.00
C GLU A 940 17.90 15.96 -64.29
N GLY A 941 17.72 14.77 -64.87
CA GLY A 941 16.40 14.19 -65.12
C GLY A 941 15.55 14.95 -66.15
N THR A 942 14.23 14.95 -65.96
CA THR A 942 13.29 15.63 -66.87
C THR A 942 12.50 16.71 -66.13
N LEU A 943 12.56 17.95 -66.61
CA LEU A 943 11.67 19.03 -66.21
C LEU A 943 10.62 19.26 -67.29
N ARG A 944 9.35 18.93 -67.00
CA ARG A 944 8.24 19.08 -67.95
C ARG A 944 7.25 20.14 -67.51
N LEU A 945 7.07 21.18 -68.32
CA LEU A 945 6.06 22.24 -68.17
C LEU A 945 4.86 21.97 -69.09
N SER A 946 3.94 21.10 -68.66
CA SER A 946 2.77 20.71 -69.48
C SER A 946 1.68 21.77 -69.57
N SER A 947 1.68 22.74 -68.66
CA SER A 947 0.74 23.87 -68.66
C SER A 947 1.10 24.98 -69.65
N GLY A 948 2.24 24.85 -70.32
CA GLY A 948 2.81 25.86 -71.22
C GLY A 948 3.62 26.94 -70.51
N LEU A 949 4.45 27.63 -71.29
CA LEU A 949 5.29 28.76 -70.86
C LEU A 949 4.60 30.07 -71.22
N VAL A 950 4.46 30.98 -70.24
CA VAL A 950 3.96 32.35 -70.50
C VAL A 950 4.91 33.09 -71.45
N ASN A 951 6.20 32.82 -71.35
CA ASN A 951 7.24 33.42 -72.18
C ASN A 951 7.32 32.80 -73.59
N PHE A 952 6.46 31.83 -73.95
CA PHE A 952 6.43 31.27 -75.29
C PHE A 952 5.18 31.73 -76.05
N GLU A 953 5.36 32.53 -77.09
CA GLU A 953 4.27 33.05 -77.91
C GLU A 953 4.57 32.85 -79.40
N SER A 954 3.65 32.17 -80.11
CA SER A 954 3.70 32.00 -81.57
C SER A 954 5.05 31.49 -82.12
N GLY A 955 5.67 30.52 -81.42
CA GLY A 955 6.97 29.95 -81.83
C GLY A 955 8.19 30.73 -81.35
N THR A 956 8.00 31.80 -80.56
CA THR A 956 9.07 32.65 -80.01
C THR A 956 9.21 32.45 -78.51
N LEU A 957 10.44 32.19 -78.04
CA LEU A 957 10.77 32.26 -76.62
C LEU A 957 11.24 33.69 -76.28
N THR A 958 10.46 34.40 -75.48
CA THR A 958 10.44 35.88 -75.42
C THR A 958 11.34 36.51 -74.35
N ALA A 959 11.55 35.85 -73.20
CA ALA A 959 12.37 36.36 -72.10
C ALA A 959 12.85 35.23 -71.16
N GLY A 960 13.71 35.58 -70.21
CA GLY A 960 14.31 34.69 -69.21
C GLY A 960 15.56 33.95 -69.70
N THR A 961 16.16 33.17 -68.79
CA THR A 961 17.29 32.28 -69.09
C THR A 961 16.89 30.83 -68.86
N PHE A 962 17.23 29.96 -69.81
CA PHE A 962 16.98 28.53 -69.77
C PHE A 962 18.30 27.79 -69.95
N HIS A 963 18.80 27.19 -68.87
CA HIS A 963 20.04 26.40 -68.86
C HIS A 963 19.70 24.92 -68.78
N ILE A 964 19.89 24.23 -69.88
CA ILE A 964 19.45 22.84 -70.06
C ILE A 964 20.69 21.97 -70.11
N GLN A 965 20.83 21.06 -69.14
CA GLN A 965 21.89 20.06 -69.10
C GLN A 965 21.35 18.63 -69.30
N SER A 966 20.06 18.43 -69.05
CA SER A 966 19.34 17.18 -69.28
C SER A 966 18.08 17.42 -70.13
N VAL A 967 16.91 16.91 -69.74
CA VAL A 967 15.69 16.99 -70.56
C VAL A 967 14.76 18.11 -70.06
N PHE A 968 14.41 19.05 -70.94
CA PHE A 968 13.37 20.03 -70.72
C PHE A 968 12.21 19.81 -71.68
N GLU A 969 10.97 19.83 -71.20
CA GLU A 969 9.80 19.57 -72.03
C GLU A 969 8.70 20.61 -71.83
N PHE A 970 8.08 21.08 -72.90
CA PHE A 970 6.88 21.93 -72.83
C PHE A 970 5.96 21.73 -74.04
N SER A 971 4.69 22.12 -73.92
CA SER A 971 3.61 21.70 -74.83
C SER A 971 3.30 22.65 -76.00
N ASP A 972 4.07 23.74 -76.19
CA ASP A 972 3.63 24.88 -77.00
C ASP A 972 4.07 24.86 -78.48
N GLY A 973 4.60 23.74 -78.97
CA GLY A 973 5.02 23.56 -80.37
C GLY A 973 6.50 23.89 -80.62
N PRO A 974 7.00 23.74 -81.87
CA PRO A 974 8.42 23.91 -82.18
C PRO A 974 8.91 25.32 -81.91
N LEU A 975 10.14 25.44 -81.39
CA LEU A 975 10.81 26.71 -81.16
C LEU A 975 11.40 27.22 -82.47
N THR A 976 10.90 28.34 -82.96
CA THR A 976 11.31 28.93 -84.25
C THR A 976 12.13 30.21 -84.10
N THR A 977 11.89 30.98 -83.03
CA THR A 977 12.57 32.25 -82.78
C THR A 977 13.04 32.34 -81.33
N LEU A 978 14.29 32.76 -81.12
CA LEU A 978 14.90 32.97 -79.81
C LEU A 978 15.11 34.46 -79.54
N ALA A 979 14.36 35.01 -78.58
CA ALA A 979 14.58 36.33 -77.97
C ALA A 979 15.03 36.24 -76.49
N ALA A 980 15.02 35.04 -75.92
CA ALA A 980 15.52 34.70 -74.58
C ALA A 980 16.93 34.10 -74.64
N HIS A 981 17.53 33.83 -73.48
CA HIS A 981 18.81 33.12 -73.38
C HIS A 981 18.58 31.62 -73.24
N LEU A 982 18.99 30.83 -74.23
CA LEU A 982 18.96 29.37 -74.20
C LEU A 982 20.39 28.81 -74.19
N ILE A 983 20.74 28.09 -73.13
CA ILE A 983 22.03 27.42 -72.95
C ILE A 983 21.78 25.91 -72.99
N LEU A 984 22.38 25.23 -73.97
CA LEU A 984 22.37 23.78 -74.11
C LEU A 984 23.77 23.27 -73.74
N ASP A 985 23.86 22.59 -72.60
CA ASP A 985 25.13 22.35 -71.92
C ASP A 985 25.29 20.85 -71.62
N GLY A 986 26.12 20.16 -72.42
CA GLY A 986 26.25 18.72 -72.36
C GLY A 986 25.59 18.01 -73.55
N PRO A 987 25.99 16.76 -73.84
CA PRO A 987 25.42 15.98 -74.93
C PRO A 987 23.96 15.55 -74.70
N ASP A 988 23.54 15.47 -73.43
CA ASP A 988 22.20 15.01 -73.03
C ASP A 988 21.15 16.17 -73.01
N ALA A 989 21.60 17.41 -73.17
CA ALA A 989 20.74 18.59 -73.16
C ALA A 989 19.75 18.56 -74.34
N SER A 990 18.46 18.45 -74.03
CA SER A 990 17.39 18.38 -75.03
C SER A 990 16.15 19.16 -74.63
N VAL A 991 15.47 19.74 -75.62
CA VAL A 991 14.21 20.44 -75.44
C VAL A 991 13.16 19.81 -76.34
N ASN A 992 12.20 19.11 -75.73
CA ASN A 992 11.25 18.26 -76.44
C ASN A 992 9.79 18.62 -76.11
N SER A 993 8.84 18.16 -76.92
CA SER A 993 7.44 18.06 -76.49
C SER A 993 7.28 16.86 -75.54
N PRO A 994 6.22 16.82 -74.70
CA PRO A 994 5.93 15.65 -73.87
C PRO A 994 5.72 14.33 -74.64
N GLN A 995 5.48 14.40 -75.96
CA GLN A 995 5.39 13.24 -76.86
C GLN A 995 6.76 12.79 -77.39
N GLY A 996 7.86 13.46 -77.01
CA GLY A 996 9.23 13.14 -77.41
C GLY A 996 9.65 13.75 -78.75
N ASN A 997 8.88 14.68 -79.33
CA ASN A 997 9.31 15.40 -80.54
C ASN A 997 10.33 16.49 -80.18
N ASP A 998 11.43 16.57 -80.92
CA ASP A 998 12.41 17.66 -80.81
C ASP A 998 11.76 19.01 -81.14
N LEU A 999 12.03 20.01 -80.30
CA LEU A 999 11.54 21.38 -80.50
C LEU A 999 12.65 22.33 -80.98
N LEU A 1000 13.92 21.91 -80.96
CA LEU A 1000 15.07 22.77 -81.28
C LEU A 1000 15.42 22.78 -82.77
N GLY A 1001 15.19 21.68 -83.49
CA GLY A 1001 15.53 21.59 -84.92
C GLY A 1001 14.87 22.65 -85.81
N SER A 1002 13.77 23.26 -85.37
CA SER A 1002 13.04 24.30 -86.12
C SER A 1002 13.50 25.74 -85.85
N ILE A 1003 14.54 25.97 -85.04
CA ILE A 1003 15.04 27.32 -84.76
C ILE A 1003 15.50 27.95 -86.07
N ALA A 1004 14.82 29.02 -86.46
CA ALA A 1004 15.04 29.74 -87.70
C ALA A 1004 15.60 31.15 -87.49
N ALA A 1005 15.44 31.72 -86.29
CA ALA A 1005 15.98 33.02 -85.95
C ALA A 1005 16.45 33.13 -84.50
N VAL A 1006 17.60 33.78 -84.28
CA VAL A 1006 18.03 34.35 -83.00
C VAL A 1006 17.97 35.86 -83.17
N VAL A 1007 17.06 36.53 -82.46
CA VAL A 1007 16.83 37.98 -82.63
C VAL A 1007 17.63 38.79 -81.60
N GLY A 1008 17.71 40.11 -81.78
CA GLY A 1008 18.44 41.00 -80.88
C GLY A 1008 18.01 40.86 -79.42
N GLY A 1009 18.98 40.62 -78.53
CA GLY A 1009 18.77 40.32 -77.10
C GLY A 1009 18.63 38.82 -76.77
N GLY A 1010 18.36 37.97 -77.76
CA GLY A 1010 18.35 36.51 -77.60
C GLY A 1010 19.73 35.87 -77.72
N THR A 1011 19.89 34.71 -77.11
CA THR A 1011 21.14 33.93 -77.18
C THR A 1011 20.87 32.44 -77.37
N LEU A 1012 21.60 31.82 -78.28
CA LEU A 1012 21.76 30.37 -78.37
C LEU A 1012 23.20 30.02 -77.98
N GLU A 1013 23.38 29.32 -76.88
CA GLU A 1013 24.70 28.93 -76.39
C GLU A 1013 24.83 27.41 -76.29
N LEU A 1014 25.88 26.85 -76.88
CA LEU A 1014 26.18 25.42 -76.90
C LEU A 1014 27.48 25.17 -76.13
N ARG A 1015 27.43 24.31 -75.10
CA ARG A 1015 28.56 24.00 -74.22
C ARG A 1015 28.81 22.50 -74.10
N HIS A 1016 30.04 22.13 -73.76
CA HIS A 1016 30.43 20.78 -73.32
C HIS A 1016 29.89 19.64 -74.22
N ASP A 1017 30.42 19.51 -75.43
CA ASP A 1017 30.10 18.45 -76.41
C ASP A 1017 28.67 18.51 -76.99
N ARG A 1018 28.01 19.67 -76.94
CA ARG A 1018 26.68 19.84 -77.51
C ARG A 1018 26.73 20.13 -79.01
N THR A 1019 26.18 19.22 -79.82
CA THR A 1019 25.95 19.44 -81.25
C THR A 1019 24.47 19.64 -81.59
N GLN A 1020 24.06 20.86 -81.93
CA GLN A 1020 22.66 21.14 -82.32
C GLN A 1020 22.49 21.13 -83.83
N ALA A 1021 21.61 20.25 -84.34
CA ALA A 1021 21.20 20.25 -85.74
C ALA A 1021 19.92 21.09 -85.93
N LEU A 1022 19.88 21.91 -86.98
CA LEU A 1022 18.77 22.75 -87.37
C LEU A 1022 18.33 22.36 -88.79
N ASP A 1023 17.03 22.10 -88.96
CA ASP A 1023 16.43 21.50 -90.16
C ASP A 1023 16.31 22.47 -91.34
N GLY A 1024 16.40 23.78 -91.08
CA GLY A 1024 16.16 24.85 -92.05
C GLY A 1024 17.22 25.94 -92.03
N ASN A 1025 16.81 27.16 -92.39
CA ASN A 1025 17.67 28.34 -92.36
C ASN A 1025 17.84 28.83 -90.92
N LEU A 1026 18.95 29.49 -90.60
CA LEU A 1026 19.15 30.22 -89.35
C LEU A 1026 19.55 31.67 -89.62
N GLN A 1027 18.73 32.64 -89.19
CA GLN A 1027 19.07 34.06 -89.16
C GLN A 1027 19.53 34.47 -87.75
N ASN A 1028 20.72 35.05 -87.62
CA ASN A 1028 21.30 35.48 -86.35
C ASN A 1028 21.45 37.00 -86.31
N ASP A 1029 20.55 37.67 -85.60
CA ASP A 1029 20.62 39.08 -85.23
C ASP A 1029 20.87 39.26 -83.71
N GLY A 1030 21.03 38.16 -82.97
CA GLY A 1030 21.38 38.11 -81.54
C GLY A 1030 22.76 37.51 -81.33
N THR A 1031 22.92 36.59 -80.38
CA THR A 1031 24.22 35.94 -80.12
C THR A 1031 24.12 34.41 -80.25
N VAL A 1032 24.98 33.82 -81.07
CA VAL A 1032 25.21 32.37 -81.12
C VAL A 1032 26.58 32.09 -80.55
N THR A 1033 26.67 31.36 -79.44
CA THR A 1033 27.94 31.02 -78.78
C THR A 1033 28.17 29.51 -78.84
N ILE A 1034 29.36 29.09 -79.28
CA ILE A 1034 29.72 27.69 -79.44
C ILE A 1034 31.02 27.41 -78.70
N ASP A 1035 30.94 26.61 -77.65
CA ASP A 1035 32.11 26.18 -76.88
C ASP A 1035 33.05 25.29 -77.69
N LYS A 1036 34.30 25.13 -77.22
CA LYS A 1036 35.40 24.47 -77.91
C LYS A 1036 35.15 23.03 -78.34
N THR A 1037 34.22 22.32 -77.73
CA THR A 1037 33.86 20.95 -78.15
C THR A 1037 32.45 20.83 -78.74
N SER A 1038 31.75 21.96 -78.88
CA SER A 1038 30.37 22.03 -79.34
C SER A 1038 30.28 22.42 -80.82
N ALA A 1039 29.13 22.18 -81.44
CA ALA A 1039 28.92 22.53 -82.84
C ALA A 1039 27.45 22.85 -83.16
N VAL A 1040 27.23 23.68 -84.17
CA VAL A 1040 25.89 23.87 -84.76
C VAL A 1040 25.90 23.36 -86.21
N GLN A 1041 24.86 22.63 -86.59
CA GLN A 1041 24.67 22.11 -87.95
C GLN A 1041 23.40 22.70 -88.54
N ILE A 1042 23.53 23.52 -89.57
CA ILE A 1042 22.42 24.22 -90.22
C ILE A 1042 22.20 23.55 -91.59
N ALA A 1043 21.06 22.92 -91.81
CA ALA A 1043 20.83 22.11 -93.00
C ALA A 1043 20.70 22.96 -94.30
N ALA A 1044 20.24 24.20 -94.19
CA ALA A 1044 20.06 25.12 -95.31
C ALA A 1044 20.96 26.37 -95.16
N ASP A 1045 20.42 27.58 -95.27
CA ASP A 1045 21.23 28.82 -95.30
C ASP A 1045 21.46 29.39 -93.89
N TYR A 1046 22.65 29.97 -93.67
CA TYR A 1046 22.97 30.73 -92.46
C TYR A 1046 23.09 32.21 -92.78
N GLY A 1047 22.28 33.03 -92.13
CA GLY A 1047 22.33 34.49 -92.21
C GLY A 1047 22.84 35.09 -90.92
N GLN A 1048 23.96 35.79 -90.98
CA GLN A 1048 24.43 36.65 -89.89
C GLN A 1048 24.01 38.09 -90.21
N GLY A 1049 23.26 38.73 -89.31
CA GLY A 1049 22.89 40.13 -89.44
C GLY A 1049 23.96 41.09 -88.88
N PRO A 1050 23.86 42.40 -89.20
CA PRO A 1050 24.85 43.40 -88.84
C PRO A 1050 24.97 43.64 -87.32
N ASP A 1051 23.90 43.39 -86.57
CA ASP A 1051 23.87 43.53 -85.11
C ASP A 1051 24.12 42.21 -84.36
N GLY A 1052 24.20 41.09 -85.09
CA GLY A 1052 24.38 39.80 -84.46
C GLY A 1052 25.86 39.47 -84.20
N THR A 1053 26.08 38.51 -83.30
CA THR A 1053 27.38 38.00 -82.89
C THR A 1053 27.45 36.49 -83.08
N PHE A 1054 28.49 36.04 -83.78
CA PHE A 1054 28.88 34.63 -83.86
C PHE A 1054 30.12 34.43 -82.98
N ALA A 1055 29.93 33.82 -81.82
CA ALA A 1055 30.96 33.63 -80.81
C ALA A 1055 31.41 32.17 -80.75
N ILE A 1056 32.72 31.94 -80.70
CA ILE A 1056 33.30 30.61 -80.52
C ILE A 1056 34.31 30.61 -79.37
N VAL A 1057 34.49 29.43 -78.78
CA VAL A 1057 35.60 29.13 -77.88
C VAL A 1057 36.51 28.11 -78.57
N PHE A 1058 37.81 28.24 -78.37
CA PHE A 1058 38.78 27.26 -78.83
C PHE A 1058 39.88 27.08 -77.78
N GLY A 1059 40.46 25.87 -77.72
CA GLY A 1059 41.42 25.53 -76.67
C GLY A 1059 41.85 24.07 -76.71
N LEU A 1060 42.54 23.64 -75.65
CA LEU A 1060 42.97 22.26 -75.51
C LEU A 1060 41.82 21.36 -74.99
N ASP A 1061 41.76 20.13 -75.47
CA ASP A 1061 41.05 19.04 -74.81
C ASP A 1061 41.82 18.64 -73.53
N GLY A 1062 41.16 17.94 -72.61
CA GLY A 1062 41.78 17.46 -71.37
C GLY A 1062 42.95 16.47 -71.56
N ARG A 1063 43.39 16.22 -72.80
CA ARG A 1063 44.47 15.30 -73.21
C ARG A 1063 45.55 15.99 -74.07
N GLY A 1064 45.46 17.30 -74.29
CA GLY A 1064 46.43 18.11 -75.04
C GLY A 1064 46.19 18.21 -76.56
N GLY A 1065 45.06 17.74 -77.09
CA GLY A 1065 44.62 17.98 -78.47
C GLY A 1065 43.87 19.31 -78.60
N THR A 1066 43.82 19.92 -79.79
CA THR A 1066 43.10 21.18 -80.03
C THR A 1066 41.65 20.95 -80.41
N THR A 1067 40.73 21.71 -79.79
CA THR A 1067 39.29 21.66 -80.05
C THR A 1067 38.76 23.09 -80.21
N PHE A 1068 37.77 23.27 -81.07
CA PHE A 1068 37.14 24.56 -81.34
C PHE A 1068 35.66 24.41 -81.67
N GLY A 1069 34.88 25.40 -81.24
CA GLY A 1069 33.48 25.55 -81.60
C GLY A 1069 33.36 25.88 -83.08
N HIS A 1070 32.43 25.24 -83.78
CA HIS A 1070 32.26 25.43 -85.22
C HIS A 1070 30.81 25.30 -85.68
N ALA A 1071 30.50 25.94 -86.81
CA ALA A 1071 29.24 25.79 -87.52
C ALA A 1071 29.43 25.04 -88.85
N THR A 1072 28.56 24.08 -89.15
CA THR A 1072 28.43 23.48 -90.49
C THR A 1072 27.14 23.95 -91.13
N VAL A 1073 27.19 24.46 -92.36
CA VAL A 1073 26.05 25.04 -93.09
C VAL A 1073 25.89 24.31 -94.43
N GLY A 1074 24.74 23.67 -94.67
CA GLY A 1074 24.48 22.90 -95.88
C GLY A 1074 24.31 23.78 -97.14
N GLY A 1075 23.80 25.00 -96.97
CA GLY A 1075 23.55 26.00 -98.01
C GLY A 1075 24.57 27.14 -98.03
N THR A 1076 24.10 28.36 -98.26
CA THR A 1076 24.92 29.58 -98.26
C THR A 1076 25.03 30.16 -96.85
N ALA A 1077 26.25 30.46 -96.40
CA ALA A 1077 26.50 31.28 -95.21
C ALA A 1077 26.81 32.72 -95.63
N THR A 1078 25.89 33.64 -95.33
CA THR A 1078 26.08 35.09 -95.46
C THR A 1078 26.57 35.65 -94.13
N LEU A 1079 27.80 36.17 -94.11
CA LEU A 1079 28.45 36.70 -92.92
C LEU A 1079 28.35 38.23 -92.88
N ASP A 1080 28.05 38.80 -91.71
CA ASP A 1080 28.01 40.24 -91.39
C ASP A 1080 28.25 40.39 -89.87
N GLY A 1081 28.10 41.56 -89.28
CA GLY A 1081 28.15 41.74 -87.83
C GLY A 1081 29.48 41.30 -87.20
N LEU A 1082 29.43 40.82 -85.95
CA LEU A 1082 30.62 40.51 -85.15
C LEU A 1082 30.92 39.01 -85.16
N VAL A 1083 32.17 38.63 -85.46
CA VAL A 1083 32.73 37.35 -85.02
C VAL A 1083 33.56 37.55 -83.76
N GLN A 1084 33.28 36.75 -82.73
CA GLN A 1084 34.01 36.74 -81.49
C GLN A 1084 34.70 35.39 -81.31
N ALA A 1085 35.97 35.39 -80.96
CA ALA A 1085 36.70 34.16 -80.64
C ALA A 1085 37.36 34.30 -79.28
N THR A 1086 37.19 33.31 -78.41
CA THR A 1086 37.76 33.29 -77.07
C THR A 1086 38.68 32.09 -76.91
N GLN A 1087 39.91 32.34 -76.48
CA GLN A 1087 40.89 31.30 -76.19
C GLN A 1087 40.71 30.79 -74.76
N ALA A 1088 40.64 29.46 -74.60
CA ALA A 1088 40.48 28.79 -73.32
C ALA A 1088 41.61 27.79 -73.02
N ASP A 1089 41.71 27.38 -71.75
CA ASP A 1089 42.55 26.27 -71.27
C ASP A 1089 44.05 26.36 -71.55
N GLY A 1090 44.57 27.58 -71.69
CA GLY A 1090 46.00 27.84 -71.81
C GLY A 1090 46.64 27.28 -73.09
N LEU A 1091 45.85 27.09 -74.16
CA LEU A 1091 46.39 26.79 -75.49
C LEU A 1091 47.50 27.79 -75.82
N VAL A 1092 48.65 27.30 -76.28
CA VAL A 1092 49.67 28.14 -76.90
C VAL A 1092 49.64 27.80 -78.38
N PRO A 1093 49.04 28.64 -79.24
CA PRO A 1093 48.90 28.32 -80.65
C PRO A 1093 50.27 28.35 -81.32
N ALA A 1094 50.52 27.43 -82.23
CA ALA A 1094 51.66 27.49 -83.12
C ALA A 1094 51.33 28.37 -84.33
N ASN A 1095 52.35 29.00 -84.92
CA ASN A 1095 52.19 29.72 -86.17
C ASN A 1095 51.53 28.81 -87.22
N CYS A 1096 50.53 29.34 -87.93
CA CYS A 1096 49.65 28.63 -88.85
C CYS A 1096 48.69 27.59 -88.25
N ASP A 1097 48.41 27.62 -86.95
CA ASP A 1097 47.27 26.89 -86.41
C ASP A 1097 45.96 27.46 -87.00
N GLN A 1098 45.15 26.57 -87.59
CA GLN A 1098 43.89 26.89 -88.28
C GLN A 1098 42.71 26.21 -87.60
N PHE A 1099 41.63 26.96 -87.44
CA PHE A 1099 40.37 26.50 -86.87
C PHE A 1099 39.24 26.86 -87.84
N ASP A 1100 38.54 25.87 -88.40
CA ASP A 1100 37.46 26.09 -89.36
C ASP A 1100 36.15 26.42 -88.65
N ILE A 1101 35.96 27.70 -88.35
CA ILE A 1101 34.90 28.17 -87.46
C ILE A 1101 33.52 28.15 -88.13
N VAL A 1102 33.48 28.27 -89.47
CA VAL A 1102 32.27 28.06 -90.29
C VAL A 1102 32.65 27.27 -91.53
N VAL A 1103 31.96 26.17 -91.80
CA VAL A 1103 32.07 25.37 -93.03
C VAL A 1103 30.72 25.34 -93.72
N ALA A 1104 30.62 25.92 -94.90
CA ALA A 1104 29.38 26.12 -95.66
C ALA A 1104 29.44 25.53 -97.09
N GLY A 1105 28.29 25.21 -97.67
CA GLY A 1105 28.18 24.83 -99.10
C GLY A 1105 28.59 25.96 -100.05
N SER A 1106 28.41 27.22 -99.62
CA SER A 1106 29.02 28.42 -100.22
C SER A 1106 29.10 29.55 -99.20
N LEU A 1107 30.10 30.42 -99.31
CA LEU A 1107 30.33 31.55 -98.40
C LEU A 1107 30.19 32.89 -99.14
N GLU A 1108 29.41 33.82 -98.59
CA GLU A 1108 29.36 35.23 -99.03
C GLU A 1108 30.10 36.10 -97.99
N PRO A 1109 31.04 36.98 -98.40
CA PRO A 1109 32.23 37.23 -97.58
C PRO A 1109 32.09 38.30 -96.48
N ALA A 1110 32.86 38.02 -95.41
CA ALA A 1110 33.33 38.84 -94.28
C ALA A 1110 32.33 39.23 -93.19
N PHE A 1111 32.66 38.82 -91.96
CA PHE A 1111 32.13 39.48 -90.77
C PHE A 1111 32.53 40.97 -90.82
N SER A 1112 31.62 41.87 -90.47
CA SER A 1112 31.86 43.33 -90.50
C SER A 1112 32.77 43.81 -89.37
N ALA A 1113 32.89 43.03 -88.29
CA ALA A 1113 33.78 43.29 -87.16
C ALA A 1113 34.33 41.98 -86.58
N THR A 1114 35.48 42.06 -85.92
CA THR A 1114 36.13 40.95 -85.23
C THR A 1114 36.45 41.34 -83.79
N ASP A 1115 36.24 40.42 -82.84
CA ASP A 1115 36.70 40.49 -81.45
C ASP A 1115 37.45 39.18 -81.14
N LEU A 1116 38.76 39.21 -81.35
CA LEU A 1116 39.63 38.03 -81.28
C LEU A 1116 40.48 38.10 -80.00
N PRO A 1117 41.00 36.96 -79.51
CA PRO A 1117 41.70 36.93 -78.23
C PRO A 1117 42.85 37.95 -78.19
N PRO A 1118 43.01 38.67 -77.07
CA PRO A 1118 44.08 39.64 -76.94
C PRO A 1118 45.43 38.92 -76.97
N VAL A 1119 46.25 39.31 -77.94
CA VAL A 1119 47.62 38.85 -78.11
C VAL A 1119 48.56 39.99 -77.74
N SER A 1120 49.63 39.67 -77.02
CA SER A 1120 50.36 40.69 -76.27
C SER A 1120 51.17 41.66 -77.12
N MET A 1121 51.55 41.34 -78.36
CA MET A 1121 52.09 42.31 -79.32
C MET A 1121 52.30 41.75 -80.73
N PHE A 1122 52.79 40.51 -80.87
CA PHE A 1122 52.77 39.61 -82.04
C PHE A 1122 53.05 38.23 -81.44
N PRO A 1123 52.35 37.14 -81.80
CA PRO A 1123 51.49 36.85 -82.98
C PRO A 1123 50.12 37.56 -83.03
N VAL A 1124 49.43 37.51 -84.19
CA VAL A 1124 48.09 38.10 -84.47
C VAL A 1124 47.07 37.02 -84.87
N TRP A 1125 45.82 37.19 -84.46
CA TRP A 1125 44.69 36.41 -84.96
C TRP A 1125 44.04 37.08 -86.17
N THR A 1126 43.76 36.30 -87.21
CA THR A 1126 43.01 36.77 -88.38
C THR A 1126 41.93 35.76 -88.77
N VAL A 1127 40.92 36.22 -89.51
CA VAL A 1127 39.90 35.35 -90.10
C VAL A 1127 40.11 35.33 -91.61
N ALA A 1128 40.49 34.17 -92.13
CA ALA A 1128 40.60 33.91 -93.54
C ALA A 1128 39.27 33.37 -94.09
N TYR A 1129 38.99 33.69 -95.35
CA TYR A 1129 37.78 33.26 -96.03
C TYR A 1129 38.13 32.59 -97.35
N ASP A 1130 37.60 31.39 -97.56
CA ASP A 1130 37.57 30.76 -98.88
C ASP A 1130 36.11 30.68 -99.41
N ARG A 1131 35.87 29.94 -100.51
CA ARG A 1131 34.53 29.86 -101.12
C ARG A 1131 33.50 29.12 -100.25
N THR A 1132 33.96 28.41 -99.24
CA THR A 1132 33.21 27.44 -98.44
C THR A 1132 33.53 27.51 -96.96
N THR A 1133 34.67 28.07 -96.53
CA THR A 1133 35.07 28.12 -95.12
C THR A 1133 35.41 29.53 -94.67
N ALA A 1134 35.07 29.83 -93.41
CA ALA A 1134 35.69 30.88 -92.64
C ALA A 1134 36.59 30.22 -91.59
N THR A 1135 37.87 30.54 -91.63
CA THR A 1135 38.91 29.89 -90.83
C THR A 1135 39.60 30.93 -89.96
N LEU A 1136 39.62 30.71 -88.66
CA LEU A 1136 40.44 31.48 -87.72
C LEU A 1136 41.87 30.97 -87.78
N ILE A 1137 42.82 31.85 -88.07
CA ILE A 1137 44.23 31.50 -88.24
C ILE A 1137 45.07 32.29 -87.24
N PHE A 1138 45.97 31.59 -86.57
CA PHE A 1138 47.03 32.20 -85.78
C PHE A 1138 48.28 32.42 -86.63
N VAL A 1139 48.77 33.64 -86.67
CA VAL A 1139 49.91 33.99 -87.50
C VAL A 1139 50.92 34.77 -86.68
N ASP A 1140 52.17 34.29 -86.67
CA ASP A 1140 53.29 35.08 -86.15
C ASP A 1140 53.93 35.88 -87.27
N VAL A 1141 53.83 37.20 -87.16
CA VAL A 1141 54.29 38.15 -88.20
C VAL A 1141 55.66 38.74 -87.88
N ASP A 1142 56.16 38.54 -86.65
CA ASP A 1142 57.55 38.75 -86.28
C ASP A 1142 58.31 37.45 -86.56
N LEU A 1143 58.94 37.39 -87.73
CA LEU A 1143 59.55 36.16 -88.22
C LEU A 1143 60.91 35.87 -87.57
N ASN A 1144 61.42 36.81 -86.78
CA ASN A 1144 62.73 36.73 -86.17
C ASN A 1144 62.73 36.81 -84.62
N ASP A 1145 61.54 36.89 -84.02
CA ASP A 1145 61.26 36.96 -82.58
C ASP A 1145 61.96 38.15 -81.87
N ASP A 1146 62.08 39.31 -82.51
CA ASP A 1146 62.72 40.51 -81.93
C ASP A 1146 61.74 41.61 -81.47
N ASP A 1147 60.46 41.26 -81.37
CA ASP A 1147 59.31 42.08 -81.00
C ASP A 1147 59.05 43.26 -81.96
N LEU A 1148 59.60 43.21 -83.19
CA LEU A 1148 59.50 44.26 -84.21
C LEU A 1148 59.17 43.63 -85.57
N VAL A 1149 58.14 44.15 -86.26
CA VAL A 1149 57.92 43.79 -87.67
C VAL A 1149 58.60 44.82 -88.56
N ASP A 1150 59.77 44.49 -89.10
CA ASP A 1150 60.59 45.42 -89.87
C ASP A 1150 61.24 44.82 -91.14
N GLY A 1151 62.24 45.54 -91.68
CA GLY A 1151 63.00 45.12 -92.86
C GLY A 1151 63.59 43.72 -92.77
N SER A 1152 63.84 43.25 -91.55
CA SER A 1152 64.40 41.94 -91.25
C SER A 1152 63.36 40.84 -91.50
N ASP A 1153 62.14 41.02 -91.01
CA ASP A 1153 61.03 40.09 -91.23
C ASP A 1153 60.61 40.08 -92.69
N LEU A 1154 60.55 41.25 -93.34
CA LEU A 1154 60.36 41.33 -94.78
C LEU A 1154 61.45 40.58 -95.55
N GLY A 1155 62.68 40.66 -95.05
CA GLY A 1155 63.82 39.94 -95.62
C GLY A 1155 63.63 38.42 -95.54
N LEU A 1156 63.16 37.92 -94.40
CA LEU A 1156 62.83 36.51 -94.19
C LEU A 1156 61.68 36.07 -95.11
N LEU A 1157 60.62 36.86 -95.18
CA LEU A 1157 59.47 36.58 -96.06
C LEU A 1157 59.86 36.55 -97.55
N LEU A 1158 60.63 37.53 -98.01
CA LEU A 1158 61.12 37.53 -99.39
C LEU A 1158 62.13 36.42 -99.68
N ALA A 1159 62.90 35.96 -98.68
CA ALA A 1159 63.79 34.81 -98.82
C ALA A 1159 63.01 33.50 -98.97
N ALA A 1160 61.86 33.42 -98.32
CA ALA A 1160 60.95 32.30 -98.39
C ALA A 1160 60.03 32.33 -99.61
N TRP A 1161 60.07 33.38 -100.44
CA TRP A 1161 59.15 33.61 -101.55
C TRP A 1161 59.01 32.40 -102.50
N GLY A 1162 57.78 31.94 -102.69
CA GLY A 1162 57.40 30.80 -103.52
C GLY A 1162 57.58 29.43 -102.84
N ASN A 1163 58.07 29.38 -101.59
CA ASN A 1163 58.14 28.15 -100.80
C ASN A 1163 56.87 27.95 -99.98
N GLY A 1164 56.55 26.69 -99.67
CA GLY A 1164 55.41 26.30 -98.83
C GLY A 1164 55.84 25.59 -97.56
N GLY A 1165 55.03 25.70 -96.50
CA GLY A 1165 55.27 25.03 -95.22
C GLY A 1165 56.44 25.63 -94.42
N VAL A 1166 56.71 26.92 -94.62
CA VAL A 1166 57.74 27.70 -93.92
C VAL A 1166 57.04 28.79 -93.07
N PRO A 1167 57.59 29.21 -91.92
CA PRO A 1167 56.92 30.16 -91.00
C PRO A 1167 56.51 31.50 -91.64
N GLU A 1168 57.17 31.86 -92.75
CA GLU A 1168 56.93 33.09 -93.49
C GLU A 1168 55.69 33.06 -94.40
N ASP A 1169 54.99 31.92 -94.45
CA ASP A 1169 53.69 31.74 -95.09
C ASP A 1169 52.59 32.26 -94.16
N LEU A 1170 52.52 33.59 -94.04
CA LEU A 1170 51.70 34.30 -93.07
C LEU A 1170 50.19 34.21 -93.31
N ASN A 1171 49.74 33.81 -94.50
CA ASN A 1171 48.33 33.48 -94.74
C ASN A 1171 48.08 31.95 -94.73
N CYS A 1172 49.15 31.18 -94.57
CA CYS A 1172 49.16 29.72 -94.49
C CYS A 1172 48.50 29.04 -95.71
N ASP A 1173 48.59 29.65 -96.90
CA ASP A 1173 48.02 29.13 -98.14
C ASP A 1173 48.91 28.08 -98.84
N GLY A 1174 50.08 27.81 -98.26
CA GLY A 1174 51.06 26.86 -98.74
C GLY A 1174 52.07 27.46 -99.73
N THR A 1175 52.07 28.78 -99.95
CA THR A 1175 53.05 29.46 -100.80
C THR A 1175 53.29 30.91 -100.37
N VAL A 1176 54.49 31.22 -99.87
CA VAL A 1176 54.87 32.61 -99.54
C VAL A 1176 54.83 33.50 -100.79
N ASN A 1177 53.94 34.47 -100.82
CA ASN A 1177 53.68 35.31 -101.98
C ASN A 1177 53.28 36.75 -101.58
N GLY A 1178 52.71 37.47 -102.54
CA GLY A 1178 52.28 38.87 -102.34
C GLY A 1178 51.21 39.04 -101.27
N ALA A 1179 50.45 37.99 -100.96
CA ALA A 1179 49.45 38.00 -99.90
C ALA A 1179 50.11 38.01 -98.50
N ASP A 1180 51.11 37.16 -98.27
CA ASP A 1180 51.88 37.10 -97.02
C ASP A 1180 52.61 38.41 -96.77
N LEU A 1181 53.21 38.96 -97.84
CA LEU A 1181 53.81 40.29 -97.80
C LEU A 1181 52.80 41.37 -97.38
N GLY A 1182 51.55 41.23 -97.82
CA GLY A 1182 50.47 42.15 -97.44
C GLY A 1182 50.15 42.08 -95.94
N ILE A 1183 50.22 40.89 -95.34
CA ILE A 1183 50.01 40.68 -93.89
C ILE A 1183 51.17 41.29 -93.11
N LEU A 1184 52.41 40.97 -93.47
CA LEU A 1184 53.62 41.48 -92.81
C LEU A 1184 53.74 43.00 -92.89
N LEU A 1185 53.41 43.60 -94.04
CA LEU A 1185 53.39 45.05 -94.20
C LEU A 1185 52.18 45.70 -93.52
N GLY A 1186 51.07 44.97 -93.37
CA GLY A 1186 49.89 45.43 -92.65
C GLY A 1186 50.15 45.61 -91.15
N THR A 1187 51.15 44.91 -90.61
CA THR A 1187 51.59 44.97 -89.22
C THR A 1187 52.93 45.68 -89.03
N TRP A 1188 53.42 46.40 -90.05
CA TRP A 1188 54.74 47.02 -90.08
C TRP A 1188 54.97 48.07 -88.98
N GLY A 1189 56.02 47.87 -88.18
CA GLY A 1189 56.48 48.81 -87.17
C GLY A 1189 56.49 48.26 -85.74
N ALA A 1190 57.00 49.07 -84.81
CA ALA A 1190 57.01 48.77 -83.38
C ALA A 1190 55.63 49.04 -82.76
N ALA A 1191 55.20 48.21 -81.81
CA ALA A 1191 53.89 48.35 -81.18
C ALA A 1191 53.73 49.67 -80.38
N PRO A 1192 52.50 50.22 -80.29
CA PRO A 1192 52.21 51.35 -79.39
C PRO A 1192 52.27 50.94 -77.91
N PRO A 1193 52.60 51.84 -76.96
CA PRO A 1193 52.75 51.49 -75.54
C PRO A 1193 51.40 51.15 -74.88
N ARG A 1194 51.43 50.16 -73.97
CA ARG A 1194 50.31 49.54 -73.22
C ARG A 1194 49.06 50.39 -72.95
#